data_AF-A0A2Y9DDT5-F1
#
_entry.id   AF-A0A2Y9DDT5-F1
#
_cell.length_a   1.000
_cell.length_b   1.000
_cell.length_c   1.000
_cell.angle_alpha   90.00
_cell.angle_beta   90.00
_cell.angle_gamma   90.00
#
_symmetry.space_group_name_H-M   'P 1'
#
loop_
_entity.id
_entity.type
_entity.pdbx_description
1 polymer ?
#
loop_
_entity_poly.entity_id
_entity_poly.type
_entity_poly.pdbx_seq_one_letter_code
_entity_poly.pdbx_strand_id
1 'polypeptide(L)'
;MCSWGLRAPVSCEAGSEVSLAAATSPARIWRQADGSPGPEEVMAEQEASGLQVLLHTLQSTSDRESILAILQVLGDLLSVGTDRRIHYMISKGGSEALLQTLVDTARTSSPDYGILLPLFRLLVKVGLRDKKFGQKALELEALDVTLTLARKNLSHSQNLLHCLWALRVFASRVTTGAMLGINGALELLFKVITPYTRKHTRIIRAAAEVLAALLKSKSNSRRAVNRGYVTSLLRLHQDWHSHDTVNTYVQIRQALLLCLKHIATIWSGREAFLSCQGMEILFSTTQNHLDDKSMEPIISVVLQILRQCYPKSLLPLLTASSAYAFRIPGSITSEPPRVLTEEDFEDDGDEEVDRDSDSEDVKEEDNDLETDMNKLSSKPGLDRPEEELKQYEAMCLELSYSFEELESTLEEDLNFEGTQRANHHHIPAAASPKQHGLNKDQSCWGLEREDTVQTSLLSMVKMGRSTVHLASKKTPAMKTYPKVPCSRLGIDSSGNEIPDIQAFLKEDVWDIDAISCRRMSASLANSTMPTESVEVIDKVLQTHPKDIPFHDPHLYMAKSRRTRSVPDFKMMAFPDLWGHHPPPSAQSMLERKCGVQRIKIFEDVRRLIQPSDVINKVVFSLDEPGPLQDTSAPHCLRFFSKFESGNLRKAIQVREFEYDLLLNADVNSPQHQQWFYFKVSGMRAAVPYCFNVINCEKLNSQFNYGMQPTMYSVKEALLGRSTWVRTGCEICYYKNHYCRSAAATGGASGKCYYTLTFAVTFPHSEDVCYLAYHYPYTYTALMTHLDILEKSINPKQVYFRQDVLCQTLGGNPCPLVTITAMPESNSTDHLEQFRQRPYQVITARVHPGESNASWVMKGALEFLVSSDPVARLLRENFIFKIIPMLNPDGVINGKYVRHLARPNTHLCYHGNA
;
A
#
# COMPACT_ATOMS: atom_id res chain seq x y z
N MET A 1 -22.89 -2.19 8.28
CA MET A 1 -23.08 -2.42 9.73
C MET A 1 -22.78 -1.13 10.47
N CYS A 2 -23.82 -0.44 10.93
CA CYS A 2 -23.74 0.80 11.70
C CYS A 2 -23.59 0.49 13.20
N SER A 3 -22.77 1.27 13.91
CA SER A 3 -22.98 1.53 15.33
C SER A 3 -22.57 2.97 15.65
N TRP A 4 -23.55 3.76 16.08
CA TRP A 4 -23.39 5.09 16.66
C TRP A 4 -23.33 4.99 18.19
N GLY A 5 -22.53 5.85 18.82
CA GLY A 5 -22.42 5.98 20.28
C GLY A 5 -22.45 7.46 20.70
N LEU A 6 -23.55 7.83 21.35
CA LEU A 6 -23.91 9.14 21.90
C LEU A 6 -23.07 9.57 23.12
N ARG A 7 -23.00 10.89 23.36
CA ARG A 7 -22.83 11.48 24.71
C ARG A 7 -24.05 12.34 25.05
N ALA A 8 -24.50 12.18 26.28
CA ALA A 8 -25.68 12.79 26.89
C ALA A 8 -25.36 14.15 27.59
N PRO A 9 -26.40 14.93 27.98
CA PRO A 9 -26.32 16.34 28.35
C PRO A 9 -26.54 16.59 29.86
N VAL A 10 -26.29 17.82 30.31
CA VAL A 10 -26.89 18.39 31.53
C VAL A 10 -27.27 19.86 31.27
N SER A 11 -28.45 20.22 31.74
CA SER A 11 -29.23 21.46 31.57
C SER A 11 -29.24 22.35 32.83
N CYS A 12 -30.00 23.46 32.72
CA CYS A 12 -30.48 24.41 33.76
C CYS A 12 -29.59 25.65 33.96
N GLU A 13 -30.08 26.88 34.12
CA GLU A 13 -31.36 27.57 33.91
C GLU A 13 -31.06 29.09 34.06
N ALA A 14 -31.94 29.95 33.56
CA ALA A 14 -31.77 31.41 33.52
C ALA A 14 -32.09 32.11 34.87
N GLY A 15 -31.43 33.25 35.11
CA GLY A 15 -31.78 34.23 36.15
C GLY A 15 -31.27 35.63 35.77
N SER A 16 -32.13 36.63 35.91
CA SER A 16 -31.97 38.02 35.45
C SER A 16 -31.47 38.99 36.54
N GLU A 17 -30.94 40.13 36.07
CA GLU A 17 -30.80 41.47 36.68
C GLU A 17 -29.50 41.94 37.41
N VAL A 18 -28.85 42.93 36.75
CA VAL A 18 -28.45 44.29 37.21
C VAL A 18 -27.11 44.54 37.96
N SER A 19 -26.22 45.32 37.28
CA SER A 19 -25.31 46.40 37.77
C SER A 19 -24.11 46.04 38.69
N LEU A 20 -22.87 46.56 38.65
CA LEU A 20 -22.19 47.69 37.98
C LEU A 20 -20.65 47.43 38.03
N ALA A 21 -19.89 48.21 37.24
CA ALA A 21 -18.48 48.64 37.44
C ALA A 21 -17.30 47.84 36.84
N ALA A 22 -16.95 48.24 35.60
CA ALA A 22 -15.63 48.71 35.14
C ALA A 22 -14.35 47.90 35.43
N ALA A 23 -13.80 47.28 34.37
CA ALA A 23 -12.37 47.29 34.04
C ALA A 23 -12.16 47.02 32.54
N THR A 24 -11.39 47.89 31.89
CA THR A 24 -11.14 47.98 30.44
C THR A 24 -10.43 46.75 29.85
N SER A 25 -10.98 46.22 28.76
CA SER A 25 -10.48 45.05 28.01
C SER A 25 -9.48 45.42 26.88
N PRO A 26 -8.42 44.62 26.60
CA PRO A 26 -7.44 44.86 25.52
C PRO A 26 -8.00 44.75 24.08
N ALA A 27 -9.30 44.51 23.91
CA ALA A 27 -9.92 44.21 22.63
C ALA A 27 -9.97 45.38 21.62
N ARG A 28 -9.61 46.62 22.02
CA ARG A 28 -9.69 47.80 21.14
C ARG A 28 -8.57 47.90 20.10
N ILE A 29 -7.47 47.17 20.23
CA ILE A 29 -6.32 47.26 19.30
C ILE A 29 -6.62 46.63 17.92
N TRP A 30 -7.63 45.77 17.82
CA TRP A 30 -7.85 44.89 16.65
C TRP A 30 -9.14 45.13 15.83
N ARG A 31 -9.97 46.15 16.14
CA ARG A 31 -11.24 46.34 15.42
C ARG A 31 -11.10 47.14 14.12
N GLN A 32 -11.07 46.42 12.99
CA GLN A 32 -11.86 46.71 11.77
C GLN A 32 -11.73 45.53 10.79
N ALA A 33 -12.71 44.63 10.78
CA ALA A 33 -13.03 43.71 9.68
C ALA A 33 -14.25 42.87 10.07
N ASP A 34 -15.44 43.45 9.94
CA ASP A 34 -16.67 42.70 9.67
C ASP A 34 -17.51 43.58 8.75
N GLY A 35 -17.55 43.24 7.48
CA GLY A 35 -18.24 43.99 6.43
C GLY A 35 -17.98 43.36 5.06
N SER A 36 -19.01 42.69 4.54
CA SER A 36 -19.11 42.10 3.20
C SER A 36 -18.74 43.11 2.09
N PRO A 37 -18.15 42.69 0.94
CA PRO A 37 -17.79 43.63 -0.11
C PRO A 37 -19.03 44.01 -0.95
N GLY A 38 -19.40 45.29 -0.91
CA GLY A 38 -20.21 45.96 -1.93
C GLY A 38 -19.34 46.94 -2.71
N PRO A 39 -19.60 47.18 -4.01
CA PRO A 39 -18.74 48.00 -4.85
C PRO A 39 -19.18 49.47 -4.75
N GLU A 40 -18.39 50.30 -4.09
CA GLU A 40 -18.29 51.73 -4.40
C GLU A 40 -17.08 52.33 -3.67
N GLU A 41 -16.02 52.61 -4.45
CA GLU A 41 -14.87 53.40 -4.04
C GLU A 41 -15.30 54.84 -3.78
N VAL A 42 -15.25 55.26 -2.52
CA VAL A 42 -15.08 56.67 -2.15
C VAL A 42 -13.98 56.77 -1.10
N MET A 43 -13.01 57.63 -1.39
CA MET A 43 -11.86 57.95 -0.55
C MET A 43 -12.27 58.27 0.89
N ALA A 44 -11.96 57.38 1.81
CA ALA A 44 -11.90 57.65 3.24
C ALA A 44 -10.49 57.32 3.73
N GLU A 45 -9.82 58.30 4.35
CA GLU A 45 -8.56 58.10 5.06
C GLU A 45 -8.72 56.94 6.05
N GLN A 46 -8.02 55.83 5.81
CA GLN A 46 -8.02 54.70 6.72
C GLN A 46 -7.38 55.12 8.05
N GLU A 47 -8.19 55.30 9.10
CA GLU A 47 -7.70 55.48 10.47
C GLU A 47 -6.67 54.39 10.77
N ALA A 48 -5.43 54.80 11.07
CA ALA A 48 -4.34 53.86 11.37
C ALA A 48 -4.74 53.01 12.58
N SER A 49 -4.81 51.69 12.39
CA SER A 49 -5.13 50.77 13.49
C SER A 49 -4.14 50.95 14.64
N GLY A 50 -4.57 50.78 15.89
CA GLY A 50 -3.69 50.94 17.06
C GLY A 50 -2.40 50.08 16.97
N LEU A 51 -2.46 48.95 16.27
CA LEU A 51 -1.28 48.14 15.95
C LEU A 51 -0.31 48.85 14.98
N GLN A 52 -0.80 49.46 13.90
CA GLN A 52 0.06 50.22 12.97
C GLN A 52 0.74 51.40 13.66
N VAL A 53 0.05 52.08 14.58
CA VAL A 53 0.64 53.13 15.40
C VAL A 53 1.79 52.57 16.25
N LEU A 54 1.57 51.46 16.96
CA LEU A 54 2.63 50.81 17.75
C LEU A 54 3.83 50.37 16.90
N LEU A 55 3.60 49.81 15.72
CA LEU A 55 4.66 49.39 14.80
C LEU A 55 5.45 50.58 14.24
N HIS A 56 4.76 51.66 13.87
CA HIS A 56 5.41 52.88 13.39
C HIS A 56 6.22 53.55 14.51
N THR A 57 5.68 53.62 15.74
CA THR A 57 6.40 54.12 16.91
C THR A 57 7.64 53.27 17.21
N LEU A 58 7.54 51.95 17.08
CA LEU A 58 8.68 51.04 17.27
C LEU A 58 9.81 51.29 16.26
N GLN A 59 9.47 51.68 15.02
CA GLN A 59 10.44 51.99 13.97
C GLN A 59 11.07 53.38 14.12
N SER A 60 10.36 54.34 14.71
CA SER A 60 10.82 55.73 14.81
C SER A 60 11.45 56.10 16.16
N THR A 61 11.23 55.30 17.21
CA THR A 61 11.73 55.60 18.55
C THR A 61 13.15 55.07 18.78
N SER A 62 13.98 55.88 19.44
CA SER A 62 15.28 55.48 20.00
C SER A 62 15.25 55.33 21.52
N ASP A 63 14.09 55.59 22.15
CA ASP A 63 13.93 55.50 23.60
C ASP A 63 13.80 54.04 24.07
N ARG A 64 14.70 53.64 24.97
CA ARG A 64 14.81 52.28 25.48
C ARG A 64 13.54 51.77 26.15
N GLU A 65 12.94 52.58 27.02
CA GLU A 65 11.76 52.17 27.79
C GLU A 65 10.52 52.05 26.87
N SER A 66 10.39 52.94 25.89
CA SER A 66 9.35 52.87 24.86
C SER A 66 9.46 51.59 24.02
N ILE A 67 10.67 51.23 23.59
CA ILE A 67 10.89 49.98 22.83
C ILE A 67 10.49 48.78 23.69
N LEU A 68 10.95 48.71 24.95
CA LEU A 68 10.62 47.61 25.86
C LEU A 68 9.12 47.50 26.12
N ALA A 69 8.43 48.62 26.34
CA ALA A 69 6.99 48.65 26.54
C ALA A 69 6.24 48.12 25.30
N ILE A 70 6.63 48.54 24.10
CA ILE A 70 6.01 48.08 22.86
C ILE A 70 6.28 46.58 22.64
N LEU A 71 7.52 46.12 22.83
CA LEU A 71 7.86 44.69 22.71
C LEU A 71 7.10 43.83 23.73
N GLN A 72 6.89 44.32 24.95
CA GLN A 72 6.09 43.62 25.96
C GLN A 72 4.63 43.52 25.52
N VAL A 73 4.02 44.62 25.06
CA VAL A 73 2.64 44.65 24.56
C VAL A 73 2.48 43.68 23.38
N LEU A 74 3.38 43.71 22.40
CA LEU A 74 3.37 42.76 21.29
C LEU A 74 3.56 41.31 21.76
N GLY A 75 4.45 41.10 22.74
CA GLY A 75 4.67 39.82 23.39
C GLY A 75 3.38 39.22 23.97
N ASP A 76 2.64 40.01 24.74
CA ASP A 76 1.41 39.59 25.40
C ASP A 76 0.28 39.37 24.38
N LEU A 77 0.12 40.29 23.42
CA LEU A 77 -0.90 40.19 22.37
C LEU A 77 -0.75 38.93 21.51
N LEU A 78 0.48 38.57 21.16
CA LEU A 78 0.77 37.38 20.38
C LEU A 78 0.77 36.10 21.24
N SER A 79 0.95 36.18 22.56
CA SER A 79 0.96 35.02 23.47
C SER A 79 -0.42 34.49 23.80
N VAL A 80 -1.44 35.34 23.72
CA VAL A 80 -2.86 34.97 23.91
C VAL A 80 -3.58 34.77 22.56
N GLY A 81 -2.90 34.94 21.42
CA GLY A 81 -3.49 34.99 20.08
C GLY A 81 -3.52 33.67 19.31
N THR A 82 -4.51 33.51 18.43
CA THR A 82 -4.54 32.48 17.37
C THR A 82 -3.61 32.87 16.22
N ASP A 83 -3.21 31.90 15.37
CA ASP A 83 -2.36 32.16 14.19
C ASP A 83 -2.86 33.34 13.34
N ARG A 84 -4.17 33.62 13.32
CA ARG A 84 -4.78 34.77 12.64
C ARG A 84 -4.22 36.12 13.09
N ARG A 85 -3.94 36.32 14.39
CA ARG A 85 -3.40 37.58 14.91
C ARG A 85 -1.96 37.82 14.46
N ILE A 86 -1.16 36.75 14.41
CA ILE A 86 0.22 36.81 13.90
C ILE A 86 0.18 37.18 12.41
N HIS A 87 -0.69 36.54 11.61
CA HIS A 87 -0.84 36.86 10.19
C HIS A 87 -1.31 38.30 9.93
N TYR A 88 -2.22 38.82 10.76
CA TYR A 88 -2.63 40.22 10.65
C TYR A 88 -1.51 41.19 11.05
N MET A 89 -0.71 40.89 12.08
CA MET A 89 0.48 41.69 12.37
C MET A 89 1.48 41.68 11.20
N ILE A 90 1.68 40.51 10.59
CA ILE A 90 2.54 40.38 9.40
C ILE A 90 1.99 41.21 8.24
N SER A 91 0.67 41.19 7.98
CA SER A 91 0.05 41.96 6.90
C SER A 91 0.12 43.48 7.10
N LYS A 92 0.34 43.92 8.34
CA LYS A 92 0.57 45.33 8.70
C LYS A 92 2.05 45.73 8.78
N GLY A 93 2.98 44.89 8.30
CA GLY A 93 4.42 45.20 8.26
C GLY A 93 5.15 44.93 9.58
N GLY A 94 4.56 44.14 10.47
CA GLY A 94 5.15 43.87 11.79
C GLY A 94 6.46 43.07 11.74
N SER A 95 6.66 42.22 10.73
CA SER A 95 7.93 41.49 10.56
C SER A 95 9.08 42.45 10.26
N GLU A 96 8.85 43.37 9.32
CA GLU A 96 9.78 44.39 8.86
C GLU A 96 10.13 45.35 10.00
N ALA A 97 9.14 45.79 10.78
CA ALA A 97 9.36 46.63 11.95
C ALA A 97 10.28 45.95 12.98
N LEU A 98 10.02 44.69 13.34
CA LEU A 98 10.88 43.96 14.28
C LEU A 98 12.31 43.73 13.75
N LEU A 99 12.45 43.45 12.45
CA LEU A 99 13.76 43.26 11.81
C LEU A 99 14.56 44.56 11.75
N GLN A 100 13.90 45.69 11.46
CA GLN A 100 14.54 47.00 11.47
C GLN A 100 15.02 47.38 12.87
N THR A 101 14.16 47.22 13.89
CA THR A 101 14.54 47.46 15.29
C THR A 101 15.73 46.59 15.72
N LEU A 102 15.83 45.36 15.22
CA LEU A 102 16.97 44.48 15.50
C LEU A 102 18.26 45.06 14.94
N VAL A 103 18.23 45.49 13.68
CA VAL A 103 19.39 46.06 13.00
C VAL A 103 19.84 47.35 13.68
N ASP A 104 18.90 48.24 14.00
CA ASP A 104 19.18 49.51 14.66
C ASP A 104 19.78 49.31 16.05
N THR A 105 19.18 48.42 16.85
CA THR A 105 19.66 48.11 18.22
C THR A 105 21.03 47.44 18.19
N ALA A 106 21.26 46.54 17.23
CA ALA A 106 22.49 45.76 17.13
C ALA A 106 23.69 46.55 16.56
N ARG A 107 23.44 47.61 15.79
CA ARG A 107 24.48 48.49 15.22
C ARG A 107 25.01 49.53 16.20
N THR A 108 24.36 49.70 17.35
CA THR A 108 24.89 50.54 18.42
C THR A 108 26.27 50.07 18.90
N SER A 109 27.09 50.98 19.40
CA SER A 109 28.46 50.69 19.88
C SER A 109 28.50 49.63 20.98
N SER A 110 27.43 49.55 21.78
CA SER A 110 27.18 48.50 22.78
C SER A 110 25.75 47.95 22.63
N PRO A 111 25.56 46.79 21.98
CA PRO A 111 24.23 46.21 21.77
C PRO A 111 23.49 45.97 23.09
N ASP A 112 22.29 46.55 23.25
CA ASP A 112 21.48 46.40 24.47
C ASP A 112 20.73 45.06 24.46
N TYR A 113 21.25 44.07 25.20
CA TYR A 113 20.62 42.75 25.33
C TYR A 113 19.30 42.77 26.13
N GLY A 114 19.01 43.85 26.87
CA GLY A 114 17.70 44.07 27.47
C GLY A 114 16.60 44.21 26.41
N ILE A 115 16.91 44.86 25.29
CA ILE A 115 16.01 45.00 24.13
C ILE A 115 16.10 43.77 23.21
N LEU A 116 17.32 43.31 22.90
CA LEU A 116 17.53 42.24 21.91
C LEU A 116 16.90 40.91 22.32
N LEU A 117 16.92 40.55 23.61
CA LEU A 117 16.40 39.25 24.06
C LEU A 117 14.87 39.12 23.88
N PRO A 118 14.03 40.07 24.35
CA PRO A 118 12.60 40.11 24.02
C PRO A 118 12.35 40.16 22.51
N LEU A 119 13.14 40.95 21.78
CA LEU A 119 13.01 41.10 20.33
C LEU A 119 13.26 39.78 19.58
N PHE A 120 14.32 39.04 19.91
CA PHE A 120 14.58 37.72 19.32
C PHE A 120 13.44 36.72 19.58
N ARG A 121 12.81 36.74 20.76
CA ARG A 121 11.66 35.88 21.05
C ARG A 121 10.46 36.20 20.16
N LEU A 122 10.20 37.48 19.93
CA LEU A 122 9.15 37.95 19.02
C LEU A 122 9.46 37.58 17.57
N LEU A 123 10.69 37.82 17.11
CA LEU A 123 11.14 37.46 15.76
C LEU A 123 10.95 35.98 15.48
N VAL A 124 11.32 35.11 16.43
CA VAL A 124 11.13 33.66 16.28
C VAL A 124 9.66 33.30 16.15
N LYS A 125 8.80 33.93 16.94
CA LYS A 125 7.36 33.68 16.95
C LYS A 125 6.67 34.14 15.67
N VAL A 126 7.00 35.34 15.19
CA VAL A 126 6.43 35.93 13.98
C VAL A 126 7.01 35.24 12.73
N GLY A 127 8.31 35.04 12.67
CA GLY A 127 8.97 34.51 11.48
C GLY A 127 8.63 33.04 11.16
N LEU A 128 8.23 32.23 12.15
CA LEU A 128 7.68 30.88 11.90
C LEU A 128 6.31 30.87 11.19
N ARG A 129 5.69 32.05 10.99
CA ARG A 129 4.40 32.22 10.29
C ARG A 129 4.50 33.14 9.08
N ASP A 130 5.61 33.83 8.90
CA ASP A 130 5.86 34.67 7.74
C ASP A 130 6.68 33.89 6.71
N LYS A 131 6.02 33.42 5.64
CA LYS A 131 6.69 32.68 4.58
C LYS A 131 7.82 33.47 3.91
N LYS A 132 7.83 34.81 3.95
CA LYS A 132 8.84 35.68 3.33
C LYS A 132 9.86 36.22 4.33
N PHE A 133 9.85 35.74 5.58
CA PHE A 133 10.66 36.31 6.66
C PHE A 133 12.16 36.33 6.37
N GLY A 134 12.73 35.23 5.84
CA GLY A 134 14.14 35.16 5.47
C GLY A 134 14.50 36.20 4.41
N GLN A 135 13.66 36.37 3.38
CA GLN A 135 13.87 37.37 2.32
C GLN A 135 13.85 38.80 2.88
N LYS A 136 12.88 39.13 3.74
CA LYS A 136 12.81 40.44 4.41
C LYS A 136 14.04 40.69 5.28
N ALA A 137 14.50 39.67 6.00
CA ALA A 137 15.67 39.77 6.86
C ALA A 137 16.96 39.94 6.04
N LEU A 138 17.00 39.46 4.79
CA LEU A 138 18.11 39.67 3.86
C LEU A 138 18.11 41.11 3.34
N GLU A 139 16.96 41.61 2.89
CA GLU A 139 16.77 42.98 2.38
C GLU A 139 17.10 44.04 3.43
N LEU A 140 16.82 43.75 4.71
CA LEU A 140 17.11 44.64 5.84
C LEU A 140 18.49 44.39 6.48
N GLU A 141 19.35 43.54 5.89
CA GLU A 141 20.68 43.18 6.41
C GLU A 141 20.69 42.55 7.82
N ALA A 142 19.52 42.08 8.30
CA ALA A 142 19.34 41.49 9.62
C ALA A 142 20.04 40.13 9.77
N LEU A 143 20.26 39.40 8.66
CA LEU A 143 20.99 38.13 8.64
C LEU A 143 22.42 38.30 9.19
N ASP A 144 23.19 39.21 8.59
CA ASP A 144 24.61 39.41 8.89
C ASP A 144 24.82 40.03 10.27
N VAL A 145 23.94 40.94 10.64
CA VAL A 145 23.91 41.54 11.97
C VAL A 145 23.71 40.45 13.04
N THR A 146 22.72 39.57 12.86
CA THR A 146 22.44 38.48 13.80
C THR A 146 23.58 37.48 13.85
N LEU A 147 24.17 37.14 12.71
CA LEU A 147 25.33 36.24 12.65
C LEU A 147 26.54 36.84 13.36
N THR A 148 26.76 38.15 13.22
CA THR A 148 27.82 38.89 13.92
C THR A 148 27.60 38.91 15.42
N LEU A 149 26.37 39.15 15.88
CA LEU A 149 26.01 39.05 17.29
C LEU A 149 26.26 37.64 17.83
N ALA A 150 25.91 36.59 17.07
CA ALA A 150 26.17 35.21 17.48
C ALA A 150 27.68 34.94 17.67
N ARG A 151 28.55 35.43 16.76
CA ARG A 151 30.01 35.32 16.89
C ARG A 151 30.55 36.01 18.15
N LYS A 152 30.03 37.20 18.47
CA LYS A 152 30.45 37.98 19.65
C LYS A 152 30.02 37.34 20.98
N ASN A 153 28.98 36.48 20.98
CA ASN A 153 28.39 35.90 22.19
C ASN A 153 28.74 34.43 22.43
N LEU A 154 29.84 33.90 21.86
CA LEU A 154 30.24 32.51 22.07
C LEU A 154 30.41 32.12 23.56
N SER A 155 30.79 33.07 24.42
CA SER A 155 30.90 32.88 25.88
C SER A 155 29.60 33.15 26.65
N HIS A 156 28.60 33.78 26.04
CA HIS A 156 27.36 34.22 26.70
C HIS A 156 26.19 33.31 26.30
N SER A 157 26.00 32.25 27.09
CA SER A 157 25.06 31.15 26.80
C SER A 157 23.63 31.58 26.43
N GLN A 158 23.07 32.56 27.14
CA GLN A 158 21.70 33.04 26.90
C GLN A 158 21.60 33.86 25.61
N ASN A 159 22.55 34.77 25.35
CA ASN A 159 22.55 35.63 24.17
C ASN A 159 22.73 34.79 22.90
N LEU A 160 23.68 33.86 22.93
CA LEU A 160 23.92 32.94 21.81
C LEU A 160 22.68 32.11 21.48
N LEU A 161 21.99 31.58 22.49
CA LEU A 161 20.78 30.78 22.29
C LEU A 161 19.69 31.54 21.52
N HIS A 162 19.45 32.81 21.85
CA HIS A 162 18.43 33.63 21.19
C HIS A 162 18.85 34.00 19.76
N CYS A 163 20.13 34.27 19.52
CA CYS A 163 20.67 34.47 18.18
C CYS A 163 20.48 33.21 17.31
N LEU A 164 20.76 32.02 17.86
CA LEU A 164 20.58 30.75 17.16
C LEU A 164 19.11 30.51 16.78
N TRP A 165 18.15 30.82 17.66
CA TRP A 165 16.74 30.69 17.32
C TRP A 165 16.33 31.61 16.16
N ALA A 166 16.83 32.85 16.13
CA ALA A 166 16.58 33.76 15.02
C ALA A 166 17.21 33.27 13.71
N LEU A 167 18.47 32.81 13.76
CA LEU A 167 19.15 32.21 12.60
C LEU A 167 18.39 31.00 12.04
N ARG A 168 17.78 30.17 12.89
CA ARG A 168 16.96 29.03 12.47
C ARG A 168 15.76 29.48 11.63
N VAL A 169 15.15 30.60 12.02
CA VAL A 169 13.98 31.16 11.33
C VAL A 169 14.38 31.85 10.02
N PHE A 170 15.54 32.51 9.98
CA PHE A 170 16.10 33.04 8.71
C PHE A 170 16.42 31.92 7.72
N ALA A 171 16.95 30.79 8.21
CA ALA A 171 17.25 29.60 7.40
C ALA A 171 16.01 28.76 7.03
N SER A 172 14.78 29.27 7.22
CA SER A 172 13.55 28.55 6.87
C SER A 172 13.39 28.34 5.37
N ARG A 173 13.91 29.27 4.54
CA ARG A 173 14.01 29.13 3.08
C ARG A 173 15.41 28.68 2.66
N VAL A 174 15.47 27.93 1.58
CA VAL A 174 16.72 27.33 1.08
C VAL A 174 17.66 28.43 0.59
N THR A 175 17.12 29.41 -0.15
CA THR A 175 17.85 30.56 -0.68
C THR A 175 18.54 31.40 0.40
N THR A 176 17.83 31.73 1.48
CA THR A 176 18.38 32.52 2.59
C THR A 176 19.37 31.71 3.43
N GLY A 177 19.12 30.40 3.59
CA GLY A 177 20.08 29.48 4.19
C GLY A 177 21.40 29.41 3.41
N ALA A 178 21.33 29.36 2.07
CA ALA A 178 22.51 29.37 1.21
C ALA A 178 23.38 30.62 1.43
N MET A 179 22.74 31.79 1.58
CA MET A 179 23.42 33.06 1.87
C MET A 179 24.08 33.09 3.24
N LEU A 180 23.38 32.64 4.30
CA LEU A 180 23.98 32.50 5.64
C LEU A 180 25.22 31.59 5.62
N GLY A 181 25.19 30.54 4.80
CA GLY A 181 26.34 29.66 4.60
C GLY A 181 27.52 30.34 3.91
N ILE A 182 27.28 31.21 2.91
CA ILE A 182 28.34 32.05 2.30
C ILE A 182 28.97 32.94 3.38
N ASN A 183 28.14 33.52 4.23
CA ASN A 183 28.57 34.46 5.25
C ASN A 183 29.23 33.77 6.46
N GLY A 184 29.54 32.47 6.40
CA GLY A 184 30.33 31.75 7.40
C GLY A 184 29.51 31.21 8.58
N ALA A 185 28.19 31.05 8.43
CA ALA A 185 27.35 30.49 9.49
C ALA A 185 27.66 29.02 9.77
N LEU A 186 28.04 28.24 8.75
CA LEU A 186 28.34 26.82 8.90
C LEU A 186 29.52 26.61 9.88
N GLU A 187 30.59 27.38 9.75
CA GLU A 187 31.79 27.35 10.59
C GLU A 187 31.50 27.74 12.03
N LEU A 188 30.70 28.79 12.22
CA LEU A 188 30.28 29.23 13.54
C LEU A 188 29.52 28.10 14.25
N LEU A 189 28.52 27.53 13.58
CA LEU A 189 27.69 26.48 14.16
C LEU A 189 28.50 25.23 14.45
N PHE A 190 29.40 24.87 13.54
CA PHE A 190 30.28 23.72 13.71
C PHE A 190 31.21 23.88 14.93
N LYS A 191 31.75 25.08 15.14
CA LYS A 191 32.55 25.45 16.33
C LYS A 191 31.73 25.42 17.62
N VAL A 192 30.41 25.61 17.55
CA VAL A 192 29.51 25.54 18.73
C VAL A 192 29.15 24.10 19.07
N ILE A 193 28.93 23.24 18.08
CA ILE A 193 28.55 21.83 18.30
C ILE A 193 29.76 20.91 18.56
N THR A 194 30.97 21.33 18.19
CA THR A 194 32.23 20.59 18.45
C THR A 194 33.13 21.36 19.42
N PRO A 195 33.77 20.70 20.41
CA PRO A 195 33.75 19.27 20.71
C PRO A 195 32.51 18.81 21.48
N TYR A 196 32.35 17.50 21.66
CA TYR A 196 31.31 16.90 22.51
C TYR A 196 31.33 17.49 23.93
N THR A 197 30.15 17.89 24.44
CA THR A 197 29.99 18.34 25.82
C THR A 197 28.56 18.19 26.31
N ARG A 198 28.40 17.81 27.58
CA ARG A 198 27.10 17.79 28.28
C ARG A 198 26.74 19.14 28.92
N LYS A 199 27.62 20.14 28.83
CA LYS A 199 27.33 21.52 29.26
C LYS A 199 26.59 22.24 28.14
N HIS A 200 25.64 23.11 28.49
CA HIS A 200 24.90 23.94 27.53
C HIS A 200 24.16 23.17 26.41
N THR A 201 23.60 22.00 26.72
CA THR A 201 22.87 21.13 25.77
C THR A 201 21.79 21.83 24.96
N ARG A 202 21.12 22.83 25.54
CA ARG A 202 20.13 23.67 24.83
C ARG A 202 20.73 24.44 23.64
N ILE A 203 21.97 24.91 23.79
CA ILE A 203 22.71 25.63 22.73
C ILE A 203 23.14 24.65 21.66
N ILE A 204 23.69 23.50 22.04
CA ILE A 204 24.13 22.46 21.09
C ILE A 204 22.94 22.00 20.24
N ARG A 205 21.79 21.74 20.88
CA ARG A 205 20.55 21.41 20.18
C ARG A 205 20.16 22.50 19.19
N ALA A 206 20.08 23.76 19.65
CA ALA A 206 19.70 24.88 18.79
C ALA A 206 20.68 25.06 17.62
N ALA A 207 21.99 24.95 17.86
CA ALA A 207 23.01 25.07 16.83
C ALA A 207 22.95 23.93 15.81
N ALA A 208 22.72 22.68 16.25
CA ALA A 208 22.54 21.54 15.36
C ALA A 208 21.26 21.66 14.51
N GLU A 209 20.16 22.18 15.08
CA GLU A 209 18.93 22.46 14.33
C GLU A 209 19.12 23.56 13.27
N VAL A 210 19.85 24.63 13.59
CA VAL A 210 20.20 25.67 12.61
C VAL A 210 21.08 25.09 11.51
N LEU A 211 22.09 24.28 11.89
CA LEU A 211 22.97 23.63 10.91
C LEU A 211 22.18 22.73 9.96
N ALA A 212 21.25 21.91 10.49
CA ALA A 212 20.37 21.08 9.67
C ALA A 212 19.52 21.94 8.71
N ALA A 213 18.98 23.06 9.17
CA ALA A 213 18.21 23.98 8.31
C ALA A 213 19.07 24.58 7.19
N LEU A 214 20.30 25.01 7.48
CA LEU A 214 21.23 25.53 6.46
C LEU A 214 21.63 24.48 5.42
N LEU A 215 21.77 23.22 5.83
CA LEU A 215 22.18 22.12 4.95
C LEU A 215 21.09 21.66 3.97
N LYS A 216 19.84 22.14 4.11
CA LYS A 216 18.80 21.93 3.08
C LYS A 216 19.21 22.47 1.71
N SER A 217 20.07 23.50 1.66
CA SER A 217 20.67 24.00 0.43
C SER A 217 21.74 23.04 -0.09
N LYS A 218 21.69 22.74 -1.39
CA LYS A 218 22.66 21.86 -2.05
C LYS A 218 24.06 22.51 -2.05
N SER A 219 24.12 23.83 -2.25
CA SER A 219 25.38 24.59 -2.21
C SER A 219 26.04 24.54 -0.82
N ASN A 220 25.25 24.66 0.26
CA ASN A 220 25.76 24.49 1.62
C ASN A 220 26.18 23.05 1.94
N SER A 221 25.42 22.06 1.48
CA SER A 221 25.80 20.65 1.62
C SER A 221 27.15 20.36 0.94
N ARG A 222 27.38 20.89 -0.27
CA ARG A 222 28.67 20.79 -0.97
C ARG A 222 29.81 21.45 -0.18
N ARG A 223 29.57 22.63 0.41
CA ARG A 223 30.55 23.30 1.30
C ARG A 223 30.88 22.46 2.54
N ALA A 224 29.89 21.81 3.14
CA ALA A 224 30.08 20.95 4.31
C ALA A 224 30.91 19.70 3.97
N VAL A 225 30.68 19.10 2.80
CA VAL A 225 31.49 17.99 2.28
C VAL A 225 32.94 18.43 2.09
N ASN A 226 33.17 19.53 1.36
CA ASN A 226 34.52 20.03 1.08
C ASN A 226 35.32 20.41 2.34
N ARG A 227 34.65 20.68 3.46
CA ARG A 227 35.27 20.99 4.75
C ARG A 227 35.42 19.79 5.68
N GLY A 228 35.07 18.58 5.23
CA GLY A 228 35.19 17.35 6.03
C GLY A 228 34.20 17.26 7.19
N TYR A 229 33.06 17.94 7.11
CA TYR A 229 32.07 17.93 8.20
C TYR A 229 31.37 16.58 8.36
N VAL A 230 31.28 15.77 7.31
CA VAL A 230 30.64 14.45 7.34
C VAL A 230 31.27 13.53 8.39
N THR A 231 32.60 13.36 8.35
CA THR A 231 33.36 12.51 9.29
C THR A 231 33.14 12.95 10.74
N SER A 232 33.15 14.27 10.95
CA SER A 232 33.05 14.86 12.28
C SER A 232 31.62 14.83 12.83
N LEU A 233 30.59 14.97 11.98
CA LEU A 233 29.18 14.79 12.36
C LEU A 233 28.89 13.33 12.74
N LEU A 234 29.45 12.36 11.99
CA LEU A 234 29.37 10.93 12.33
C LEU A 234 30.03 10.64 13.69
N ARG A 235 31.25 11.15 13.91
CA ARG A 235 31.94 11.00 15.19
C ARG A 235 31.14 11.63 16.35
N LEU A 236 30.63 12.85 16.16
CA LEU A 236 29.83 13.53 17.18
C LEU A 236 28.54 12.76 17.47
N HIS A 237 27.90 12.18 16.46
CA HIS A 237 26.73 11.30 16.65
C HIS A 237 27.08 10.08 17.51
N GLN A 238 28.22 9.43 17.25
CA GLN A 238 28.70 8.30 18.06
C GLN A 238 29.02 8.70 19.50
N ASP A 239 29.65 9.87 19.70
CA ASP A 239 29.94 10.41 21.03
C ASP A 239 28.65 10.63 21.82
N TRP A 240 27.64 11.24 21.19
CA TRP A 240 26.33 11.40 21.83
C TRP A 240 25.63 10.07 22.08
N HIS A 241 25.67 9.11 21.15
CA HIS A 241 25.04 7.81 21.32
C HIS A 241 25.65 7.00 22.47
N SER A 242 26.98 6.85 22.49
CA SER A 242 27.71 6.09 23.52
C SER A 242 27.51 6.65 24.93
N HIS A 243 27.20 7.94 25.04
CA HIS A 243 27.02 8.64 26.31
C HIS A 243 25.55 8.94 26.65
N ASP A 244 24.58 8.57 25.83
CA ASP A 244 23.14 8.83 26.05
C ASP A 244 22.39 7.54 26.36
N THR A 245 22.82 6.83 27.41
CA THR A 245 22.25 5.52 27.81
C THR A 245 20.79 5.58 28.26
N VAL A 246 20.28 6.77 28.62
CA VAL A 246 18.90 7.01 29.09
C VAL A 246 18.07 7.75 28.02
N ASN A 247 18.57 7.91 26.79
CA ASN A 247 17.87 8.60 25.69
C ASN A 247 17.39 10.02 26.07
N THR A 248 18.15 10.75 26.88
CA THR A 248 17.82 12.13 27.32
C THR A 248 18.13 13.16 26.22
N TYR A 249 19.06 12.83 25.31
CA TYR A 249 19.57 13.75 24.29
C TYR A 249 19.15 13.38 22.87
N VAL A 250 18.01 12.68 22.74
CA VAL A 250 17.45 12.22 21.46
C VAL A 250 17.32 13.34 20.43
N GLN A 251 16.89 14.55 20.83
CA GLN A 251 16.75 15.66 19.89
C GLN A 251 18.08 16.18 19.34
N ILE A 252 19.17 16.13 20.14
CA ILE A 252 20.51 16.50 19.66
C ILE A 252 20.97 15.46 18.63
N ARG A 253 20.85 14.17 18.97
CA ARG A 253 21.20 13.07 18.07
C ARG A 253 20.41 13.12 16.76
N GLN A 254 19.11 13.40 16.85
CA GLN A 254 18.24 13.59 15.69
C GLN A 254 18.69 14.79 14.83
N ALA A 255 19.00 15.95 15.44
CA ALA A 255 19.45 17.12 14.69
C ALA A 255 20.77 16.87 13.95
N LEU A 256 21.72 16.14 14.56
CA LEU A 256 22.96 15.72 13.90
C LEU A 256 22.69 14.77 12.72
N LEU A 257 21.76 13.83 12.87
CA LEU A 257 21.35 12.95 11.79
C LEU A 257 20.64 13.70 10.67
N LEU A 258 19.82 14.70 10.98
CA LEU A 258 19.21 15.56 9.96
C LEU A 258 20.26 16.32 9.15
N CYS A 259 21.36 16.76 9.78
CA CYS A 259 22.51 17.32 9.04
C CYS A 259 23.07 16.31 8.02
N LEU A 260 23.31 15.07 8.46
CA LEU A 260 23.81 13.99 7.59
C LEU A 260 22.81 13.64 6.48
N LYS A 261 21.51 13.56 6.78
CA LYS A 261 20.44 13.35 5.80
C LYS A 261 20.46 14.42 4.71
N HIS A 262 20.53 15.69 5.09
CA HIS A 262 20.56 16.78 4.12
C HIS A 262 21.84 16.75 3.27
N ILE A 263 23.00 16.45 3.86
CA ILE A 263 24.24 16.28 3.09
C ILE A 263 24.14 15.08 2.12
N ALA A 264 23.53 13.97 2.55
CA ALA A 264 23.32 12.78 1.73
C ALA A 264 22.34 13.01 0.56
N THR A 265 21.68 14.17 0.44
CA THR A 265 20.85 14.47 -0.73
C THR A 265 21.65 14.56 -2.01
N ILE A 266 22.84 15.17 -1.96
CA ILE A 266 23.74 15.35 -3.10
C ILE A 266 24.69 14.15 -3.24
N TRP A 267 25.09 13.84 -4.48
CA TRP A 267 25.98 12.70 -4.77
C TRP A 267 27.31 12.76 -3.99
N SER A 268 28.04 13.88 -4.07
CA SER A 268 29.30 14.07 -3.31
C SER A 268 29.15 13.88 -1.79
N GLY A 269 27.97 14.14 -1.23
CA GLY A 269 27.67 13.91 0.18
C GLY A 269 27.48 12.43 0.50
N ARG A 270 26.84 11.66 -0.40
CA ARG A 270 26.73 10.19 -0.28
C ARG A 270 28.09 9.53 -0.36
N GLU A 271 28.92 9.94 -1.32
CA GLU A 271 30.30 9.44 -1.46
C GLU A 271 31.15 9.71 -0.21
N ALA A 272 31.08 10.94 0.32
CA ALA A 272 31.78 11.28 1.55
C ALA A 272 31.28 10.49 2.76
N PHE A 273 29.96 10.23 2.83
CA PHE A 273 29.35 9.42 3.88
C PHE A 273 29.81 7.96 3.81
N LEU A 274 29.82 7.37 2.62
CA LEU A 274 30.30 6.00 2.39
C LEU A 274 31.80 5.87 2.71
N SER A 275 32.61 6.83 2.26
CA SER A 275 34.06 6.87 2.51
C SER A 275 34.42 6.93 4.00
N CYS A 276 33.51 7.44 4.84
CA CYS A 276 33.67 7.53 6.29
C CYS A 276 33.02 6.37 7.06
N GLN A 277 32.71 5.24 6.39
CA GLN A 277 32.01 4.09 7.01
C GLN A 277 30.65 4.49 7.62
N GLY A 278 29.97 5.49 7.05
CA GLY A 278 28.72 6.01 7.59
C GLY A 278 27.62 4.95 7.72
N MET A 279 27.55 4.01 6.77
CA MET A 279 26.60 2.89 6.80
C MET A 279 26.81 2.01 8.03
N GLU A 280 28.05 1.62 8.32
CA GLU A 280 28.44 0.80 9.48
C GLU A 280 28.17 1.51 10.81
N ILE A 281 28.49 2.80 10.89
CA ILE A 281 28.28 3.62 12.08
C ILE A 281 26.78 3.73 12.39
N LEU A 282 25.95 4.08 11.40
CA LEU A 282 24.52 4.22 11.64
C LEU A 282 23.83 2.87 11.90
N PHE A 283 24.27 1.81 11.22
CA PHE A 283 23.78 0.45 11.46
C PHE A 283 24.08 -0.01 12.90
N SER A 284 25.34 0.07 13.32
CA SER A 284 25.79 -0.42 14.64
C SER A 284 25.16 0.32 15.81
N THR A 285 24.93 1.63 15.68
CA THR A 285 24.31 2.47 16.72
C THR A 285 22.79 2.30 16.84
N THR A 286 22.14 1.68 15.85
CA THR A 286 20.67 1.59 15.79
C THR A 286 20.14 0.15 15.85
N GLN A 287 20.91 -0.85 15.42
CA GLN A 287 20.47 -2.25 15.28
C GLN A 287 19.79 -2.84 16.54
N ASN A 288 20.24 -2.47 17.74
CA ASN A 288 19.72 -3.01 19.00
C ASN A 288 18.51 -2.25 19.56
N HIS A 289 18.06 -1.20 18.87
CA HIS A 289 17.04 -0.27 19.34
C HIS A 289 15.81 -0.18 18.42
N LEU A 290 15.69 -1.04 17.41
CA LEU A 290 14.62 -0.95 16.39
C LEU A 290 13.19 -1.01 16.96
N ASP A 291 13.01 -1.70 18.09
CA ASP A 291 11.72 -1.84 18.79
C ASP A 291 11.46 -0.73 19.84
N ASP A 292 12.44 0.15 20.11
CA ASP A 292 12.33 1.18 21.14
C ASP A 292 11.57 2.42 20.62
N LYS A 293 10.32 2.58 21.08
CA LYS A 293 9.46 3.72 20.72
C LYS A 293 10.06 5.08 21.09
N SER A 294 10.91 5.17 22.10
CA SER A 294 11.56 6.43 22.50
C SER A 294 12.58 6.91 21.46
N MET A 295 13.09 5.97 20.64
CA MET A 295 14.12 6.19 19.63
C MET A 295 13.54 6.40 18.22
N GLU A 296 12.22 6.37 18.05
CA GLU A 296 11.53 6.51 16.75
C GLU A 296 12.01 7.73 15.93
N PRO A 297 12.19 8.94 16.50
CA PRO A 297 12.66 10.09 15.73
C PRO A 297 14.08 9.93 15.17
N ILE A 298 14.90 9.08 15.80
CA ILE A 298 16.26 8.75 15.35
C ILE A 298 16.20 7.63 14.30
N ILE A 299 15.47 6.55 14.58
CA ILE A 299 15.35 5.37 13.71
C ILE A 299 14.82 5.79 12.33
N SER A 300 13.79 6.63 12.28
CA SER A 300 13.21 7.12 11.02
C SER A 300 14.24 7.86 10.15
N VAL A 301 15.05 8.74 10.75
CA VAL A 301 16.08 9.50 10.01
C VAL A 301 17.23 8.57 9.58
N VAL A 302 17.65 7.65 10.44
CA VAL A 302 18.70 6.66 10.11
C VAL A 302 18.27 5.80 8.92
N LEU A 303 17.05 5.27 8.91
CA LEU A 303 16.52 4.47 7.80
C LEU A 303 16.53 5.24 6.48
N GLN A 304 16.15 6.52 6.51
CA GLN A 304 16.18 7.38 5.32
C GLN A 304 17.61 7.56 4.79
N ILE A 305 18.57 7.84 5.67
CA ILE A 305 19.99 7.97 5.28
C ILE A 305 20.52 6.66 4.72
N LEU A 306 20.30 5.54 5.42
CA LEU A 306 20.78 4.22 5.01
C LEU A 306 20.24 3.83 3.63
N ARG A 307 18.96 4.08 3.36
CA ARG A 307 18.36 3.81 2.04
C ARG A 307 18.89 4.74 0.95
N GLN A 308 19.02 6.02 1.26
CA GLN A 308 19.50 7.03 0.33
C GLN A 308 20.97 6.82 -0.07
N CYS A 309 21.79 6.37 0.89
CA CYS A 309 23.21 6.07 0.70
C CYS A 309 23.46 4.60 0.30
N TYR A 310 22.43 3.75 0.23
CA TYR A 310 22.61 2.37 -0.21
C TYR A 310 23.06 2.36 -1.69
N PRO A 311 24.17 1.67 -2.05
CA PRO A 311 24.63 1.59 -3.42
C PRO A 311 23.57 0.99 -4.35
N LYS A 312 23.18 1.76 -5.37
CA LYS A 312 22.24 1.30 -6.40
C LYS A 312 22.86 0.14 -7.18
N SER A 313 22.08 -0.88 -7.47
CA SER A 313 22.53 -2.06 -8.23
C SER A 313 21.52 -2.44 -9.32
N LEU A 314 21.97 -3.22 -10.31
CA LEU A 314 21.08 -3.83 -11.29
C LEU A 314 20.51 -5.14 -10.76
N LEU A 315 19.32 -5.51 -11.25
CA LEU A 315 18.81 -6.85 -10.98
C LEU A 315 19.80 -7.90 -11.51
N PRO A 316 19.98 -9.05 -10.82
CA PRO A 316 20.86 -10.14 -11.24
C PRO A 316 20.30 -10.94 -12.44
N LEU A 317 19.93 -10.23 -13.52
CA LEU A 317 19.41 -10.72 -14.79
C LEU A 317 20.24 -10.13 -15.94
N LEU A 318 20.50 -10.94 -16.96
CA LEU A 318 21.16 -10.48 -18.18
C LEU A 318 20.28 -9.49 -18.98
N THR A 319 18.96 -9.68 -18.93
CA THR A 319 18.00 -8.84 -19.64
C THR A 319 16.74 -8.62 -18.80
N ALA A 320 16.18 -7.41 -18.85
CA ALA A 320 14.90 -7.08 -18.21
C ALA A 320 13.69 -7.71 -18.93
N SER A 321 13.87 -8.15 -20.18
CA SER A 321 12.84 -8.79 -20.98
C SER A 321 12.49 -10.17 -20.45
N SER A 322 11.26 -10.62 -20.73
CA SER A 322 10.82 -11.99 -20.41
C SER A 322 11.79 -13.04 -20.95
N ALA A 323 11.98 -14.13 -20.18
CA ALA A 323 12.72 -15.31 -20.61
C ALA A 323 12.05 -16.04 -21.79
N TYR A 324 10.79 -15.70 -22.09
CA TYR A 324 10.04 -16.23 -23.22
C TYR A 324 9.81 -15.12 -24.26
N ALA A 325 9.94 -15.48 -25.53
CA ALA A 325 9.62 -14.62 -26.66
C ALA A 325 8.50 -15.26 -27.49
N PHE A 326 7.54 -14.45 -27.92
CA PHE A 326 6.48 -14.89 -28.83
C PHE A 326 6.48 -14.02 -30.08
N ARG A 327 6.64 -14.64 -31.25
CA ARG A 327 6.60 -13.94 -32.54
C ARG A 327 5.15 -13.68 -32.92
N ILE A 328 4.80 -12.40 -33.08
CA ILE A 328 3.47 -12.00 -33.57
C ILE A 328 3.42 -12.29 -35.08
N PRO A 329 2.42 -13.04 -35.59
CA PRO A 329 2.24 -13.26 -37.01
C PRO A 329 2.17 -11.93 -37.78
N GLY A 330 3.02 -11.74 -38.80
CA GLY A 330 3.05 -10.54 -39.64
C GLY A 330 4.01 -9.41 -39.20
N SER A 331 4.73 -9.55 -38.09
CA SER A 331 5.72 -8.56 -37.64
C SER A 331 7.12 -8.82 -38.24
N ILE A 332 7.60 -7.89 -39.08
CA ILE A 332 8.95 -7.88 -39.67
C ILE A 332 9.85 -6.94 -38.86
N THR A 333 10.09 -7.22 -37.58
CA THR A 333 11.18 -6.57 -36.83
C THR A 333 11.62 -7.46 -35.67
N SER A 334 12.71 -8.20 -35.87
CA SER A 334 13.46 -8.82 -34.78
C SER A 334 14.67 -7.95 -34.48
N GLU A 335 14.51 -6.88 -33.70
CA GLU A 335 15.67 -6.38 -32.97
C GLU A 335 15.96 -7.39 -31.84
N PRO A 336 17.20 -7.87 -31.71
CA PRO A 336 17.59 -8.72 -30.59
C PRO A 336 17.38 -7.95 -29.26
N PRO A 337 17.14 -8.64 -28.13
CA PRO A 337 17.12 -7.98 -26.83
C PRO A 337 18.45 -7.25 -26.67
N ARG A 338 18.41 -5.92 -26.50
CA ARG A 338 19.63 -5.16 -26.19
C ARG A 338 20.19 -5.69 -24.87
N VAL A 339 21.44 -6.13 -24.91
CA VAL A 339 22.22 -6.45 -23.70
C VAL A 339 22.43 -5.14 -22.98
N LEU A 340 22.11 -5.10 -21.70
CA LEU A 340 22.33 -3.93 -20.87
C LEU A 340 23.86 -3.75 -20.71
N THR A 341 24.43 -2.67 -21.24
CA THR A 341 25.85 -2.30 -21.06
C THR A 341 25.99 -1.33 -19.90
N GLU A 342 27.11 -1.37 -19.16
CA GLU A 342 27.34 -0.46 -18.01
C GLU A 342 27.23 1.04 -18.40
N GLU A 343 27.52 1.38 -19.66
CA GLU A 343 27.43 2.74 -20.22
C GLU A 343 25.98 3.25 -20.39
N ASP A 344 24.96 2.37 -20.48
CA ASP A 344 23.54 2.78 -20.55
C ASP A 344 23.00 3.23 -19.17
N PHE A 345 23.84 3.18 -18.14
CA PHE A 345 23.50 3.43 -16.73
C PHE A 345 24.46 4.40 -16.06
N GLU A 346 25.25 5.15 -16.82
CA GLU A 346 25.77 6.39 -16.27
C GLU A 346 24.55 7.15 -15.75
N ASP A 347 24.47 7.23 -14.42
CA ASP A 347 23.67 8.25 -13.76
C ASP A 347 24.22 9.51 -14.45
N ASP A 348 23.47 10.04 -15.41
CA ASP A 348 23.35 11.47 -15.68
C ASP A 348 22.83 12.10 -14.37
N GLY A 349 23.41 11.78 -13.20
CA GLY A 349 24.59 12.51 -12.81
C GLY A 349 24.28 13.96 -12.66
N ASP A 350 22.99 14.24 -12.42
CA ASP A 350 22.42 15.44 -11.89
C ASP A 350 23.39 16.56 -12.28
N GLU A 351 23.45 16.87 -13.58
CA GLU A 351 23.95 18.18 -14.04
C GLU A 351 22.94 19.19 -13.47
N GLU A 352 22.97 19.29 -12.15
CA GLU A 352 22.17 20.11 -11.30
C GLU A 352 22.71 21.47 -11.60
N VAL A 353 22.05 22.13 -12.56
CA VAL A 353 22.02 23.57 -12.64
C VAL A 353 21.87 24.05 -11.19
N ASP A 354 22.91 24.70 -10.65
CA ASP A 354 23.07 25.15 -9.25
C ASP A 354 21.93 26.11 -8.85
N ARG A 355 20.70 25.62 -8.82
CA ARG A 355 19.50 26.36 -8.42
C ARG A 355 18.98 25.74 -7.15
N ASP A 356 19.34 26.37 -6.04
CA ASP A 356 18.62 26.25 -4.78
C ASP A 356 17.20 26.84 -4.98
N SER A 357 16.29 26.07 -5.58
CA SER A 357 14.89 26.44 -5.78
C SER A 357 14.05 26.15 -4.54
N ASP A 358 13.25 27.12 -4.10
CA ASP A 358 12.29 26.97 -3.00
C ASP A 358 10.99 26.24 -3.43
N SER A 359 10.99 25.53 -4.57
CA SER A 359 9.84 24.71 -4.98
C SER A 359 9.71 23.54 -4.01
N GLU A 360 8.67 23.57 -3.17
CA GLU A 360 8.30 22.45 -2.29
C GLU A 360 7.87 21.18 -3.05
N ASP A 361 8.00 21.16 -4.38
CA ASP A 361 7.95 19.95 -5.22
C ASP A 361 9.25 19.13 -5.10
N VAL A 362 9.76 18.94 -3.88
CA VAL A 362 10.58 17.75 -3.62
C VAL A 362 9.60 16.59 -3.68
N LYS A 363 9.42 16.08 -4.91
CA LYS A 363 8.60 14.91 -5.25
C LYS A 363 8.68 13.88 -4.14
N GLU A 364 7.50 13.40 -3.76
CA GLU A 364 7.23 12.31 -2.82
C GLU A 364 7.91 10.97 -3.21
N GLU A 365 9.23 10.91 -3.35
CA GLU A 365 9.93 9.71 -3.82
C GLU A 365 10.35 8.75 -2.70
N ASP A 366 10.13 9.15 -1.45
CA ASP A 366 10.37 8.34 -0.25
C ASP A 366 9.12 8.31 0.65
N ASN A 367 7.94 8.19 0.03
CA ASN A 367 6.70 7.86 0.73
C ASN A 367 6.81 6.44 1.30
N ASP A 368 7.51 6.33 2.42
CA ASP A 368 7.58 5.13 3.23
C ASP A 368 6.24 4.94 3.92
N LEU A 369 5.55 3.86 3.54
CA LEU A 369 4.29 3.43 4.14
C LEU A 369 4.45 3.14 5.64
N GLU A 370 5.68 2.95 6.16
CA GLU A 370 5.93 2.80 7.60
C GLU A 370 5.93 4.14 8.36
N THR A 371 6.26 5.28 7.73
CA THR A 371 6.30 6.59 8.43
C THR A 371 4.93 7.22 8.66
N ASP A 372 3.89 6.78 7.95
CA ASP A 372 2.52 7.27 8.15
C ASP A 372 1.53 6.10 8.33
N MET A 373 1.46 5.59 9.55
CA MET A 373 0.52 4.53 9.95
C MET A 373 -0.96 4.93 9.72
N ASN A 374 -1.29 6.22 9.54
CA ASN A 374 -2.66 6.63 9.20
C ASN A 374 -3.01 6.29 7.73
N LYS A 375 -2.01 6.24 6.83
CA LYS A 375 -2.18 5.75 5.45
C LYS A 375 -2.38 4.22 5.37
N LEU A 376 -2.11 3.52 6.47
CA LEU A 376 -2.27 2.06 6.63
C LEU A 376 -3.54 1.68 7.39
N SER A 377 -4.52 2.58 7.53
CA SER A 377 -5.77 2.21 8.17
C SER A 377 -6.42 1.02 7.41
N SER A 378 -6.94 0.04 8.17
CA SER A 378 -7.51 -1.23 7.66
C SER A 378 -8.63 -1.09 6.62
N LYS A 379 -9.07 0.14 6.37
CA LYS A 379 -9.91 0.53 5.26
C LYS A 379 -9.15 1.63 4.50
N PRO A 380 -8.50 1.35 3.36
CA PRO A 380 -8.17 2.44 2.46
C PRO A 380 -9.44 3.30 2.31
N GLY A 381 -9.28 4.63 2.43
CA GLY A 381 -10.35 5.52 2.01
C GLY A 381 -10.75 5.17 0.59
N LEU A 382 -12.00 5.45 0.22
CA LEU A 382 -12.46 5.17 -1.14
C LEU A 382 -11.45 5.78 -2.14
N ASP A 383 -10.98 4.99 -3.10
CA ASP A 383 -10.03 5.44 -4.13
C ASP A 383 -10.60 6.59 -4.98
N ARG A 384 -11.90 6.85 -4.84
CA ARG A 384 -12.64 7.97 -5.40
C ARG A 384 -13.48 8.62 -4.31
N PRO A 385 -13.72 9.94 -4.37
CA PRO A 385 -14.69 10.60 -3.51
C PRO A 385 -16.04 9.87 -3.52
N GLU A 386 -16.70 9.77 -2.36
CA GLU A 386 -18.00 9.09 -2.24
C GLU A 386 -19.06 9.74 -3.16
N GLU A 387 -18.89 11.03 -3.46
CA GLU A 387 -19.67 11.80 -4.44
C GLU A 387 -19.54 11.26 -5.87
N GLU A 388 -18.36 10.78 -6.28
CA GLU A 388 -18.16 10.15 -7.58
C GLU A 388 -18.76 8.75 -7.64
N LEU A 389 -18.91 8.07 -6.49
CA LEU A 389 -19.55 6.75 -6.46
C LEU A 389 -21.05 6.81 -6.67
N LYS A 390 -21.68 7.97 -6.44
CA LYS A 390 -23.12 8.19 -6.72
C LYS A 390 -23.49 7.98 -8.18
N GLN A 391 -22.54 8.12 -9.11
CA GLN A 391 -22.80 7.77 -10.52
C GLN A 391 -23.12 6.28 -10.72
N TYR A 392 -22.67 5.41 -9.80
CA TYR A 392 -22.98 3.98 -9.80
C TYR A 392 -24.33 3.67 -9.13
N GLU A 393 -24.92 4.58 -8.35
CA GLU A 393 -26.31 4.45 -7.85
C GLU A 393 -27.30 4.39 -9.02
N ALA A 394 -26.98 5.04 -10.15
CA ALA A 394 -27.74 4.93 -11.40
C ALA A 394 -27.63 3.56 -12.08
N MET A 395 -26.63 2.74 -11.71
CA MET A 395 -26.46 1.37 -12.21
C MET A 395 -27.03 0.30 -11.27
N CYS A 396 -27.41 0.66 -10.05
CA CYS A 396 -28.03 -0.21 -9.05
C CYS A 396 -29.30 0.44 -8.49
N LEU A 397 -30.17 0.91 -9.38
CA LEU A 397 -31.41 1.63 -9.04
C LEU A 397 -32.33 0.79 -8.14
N GLU A 398 -32.23 -0.54 -8.21
CA GLU A 398 -32.94 -1.49 -7.34
C GLU A 398 -32.57 -1.40 -5.85
N LEU A 399 -31.46 -0.73 -5.51
CA LEU A 399 -31.04 -0.48 -4.12
C LEU A 399 -31.57 0.84 -3.56
N SER A 400 -31.97 1.77 -4.43
CA SER A 400 -32.37 3.14 -4.08
C SER A 400 -33.85 3.44 -4.36
N TYR A 401 -34.51 2.68 -5.23
CA TYR A 401 -35.94 2.78 -5.50
C TYR A 401 -36.72 1.71 -4.73
N SER A 402 -37.83 2.09 -4.08
CA SER A 402 -38.85 1.10 -3.75
C SER A 402 -39.40 0.58 -5.07
N PHE A 403 -39.62 -0.74 -5.17
CA PHE A 403 -40.15 -1.39 -6.38
C PHE A 403 -41.54 -0.86 -6.82
N GLU A 404 -42.11 0.11 -6.10
CA GLU A 404 -43.38 0.80 -6.39
C GLU A 404 -43.19 2.06 -7.27
N GLU A 405 -42.00 2.69 -7.29
CA GLU A 405 -41.80 3.94 -8.05
C GLU A 405 -41.36 3.74 -9.50
N LEU A 406 -40.84 2.56 -9.87
CA LEU A 406 -40.42 2.27 -11.25
C LEU A 406 -41.59 1.97 -12.22
N GLU A 407 -42.80 1.74 -11.70
CA GLU A 407 -44.01 1.57 -12.52
C GLU A 407 -44.59 2.93 -13.00
N SER A 408 -44.27 4.03 -12.31
CA SER A 408 -44.84 5.35 -12.60
C SER A 408 -44.16 6.12 -13.74
N THR A 409 -42.96 5.71 -14.16
CA THR A 409 -42.16 6.41 -15.19
C THR A 409 -42.33 5.86 -16.62
N LEU A 410 -43.25 4.91 -16.84
CA LEU A 410 -43.53 4.34 -18.16
C LEU A 410 -44.95 4.62 -18.70
N GLU A 411 -45.80 5.36 -17.97
CA GLU A 411 -47.20 5.60 -18.39
C GLU A 411 -47.47 6.94 -19.12
N GLU A 412 -46.47 7.77 -19.44
CA GLU A 412 -46.74 9.05 -20.13
C GLU A 412 -46.66 9.07 -21.66
N ASP A 413 -46.34 7.96 -22.35
CA ASP A 413 -46.45 7.93 -23.81
C ASP A 413 -47.16 6.66 -24.31
N LEU A 414 -48.42 6.86 -24.72
CA LEU A 414 -49.18 6.20 -25.80
C LEU A 414 -50.59 5.75 -25.39
N ASN A 415 -51.57 6.64 -25.60
CA ASN A 415 -52.97 6.27 -25.82
C ASN A 415 -53.12 5.69 -27.25
N PHE A 416 -53.60 4.45 -27.39
CA PHE A 416 -54.79 4.10 -28.19
C PHE A 416 -55.18 2.61 -28.06
N GLU A 417 -56.43 2.41 -27.59
CA GLU A 417 -57.38 1.28 -27.59
C GLU A 417 -56.97 -0.15 -28.00
N GLY A 418 -57.35 -1.13 -27.16
CA GLY A 418 -57.54 -2.52 -27.62
C GLY A 418 -57.61 -3.66 -26.60
N THR A 419 -58.51 -3.59 -25.61
CA THR A 419 -59.27 -4.71 -24.98
C THR A 419 -58.58 -6.01 -24.49
N GLN A 420 -58.79 -6.25 -23.18
CA GLN A 420 -58.90 -7.52 -22.44
C GLN A 420 -57.64 -8.22 -21.86
N ARG A 421 -57.57 -8.09 -20.53
CA ARG A 421 -56.71 -8.76 -19.53
C ARG A 421 -56.91 -10.28 -19.46
N ALA A 422 -55.83 -11.00 -19.15
CA ALA A 422 -55.86 -12.12 -18.21
C ALA A 422 -54.69 -11.98 -17.22
N ASN A 423 -55.01 -12.10 -15.93
CA ASN A 423 -54.16 -11.81 -14.76
C ASN A 423 -53.10 -12.89 -14.50
N HIS A 424 -51.91 -12.50 -14.03
CA HIS A 424 -51.11 -13.34 -13.12
C HIS A 424 -50.49 -12.51 -11.98
N HIS A 425 -50.43 -13.14 -10.81
CA HIS A 425 -50.32 -12.56 -9.48
C HIS A 425 -48.88 -12.24 -9.05
N HIS A 426 -48.68 -11.07 -8.44
CA HIS A 426 -47.48 -10.69 -7.70
C HIS A 426 -47.39 -11.38 -6.32
N ILE A 427 -46.17 -11.77 -5.94
CA ILE A 427 -45.79 -12.27 -4.61
C ILE A 427 -45.32 -11.07 -3.76
N PRO A 428 -45.86 -10.83 -2.55
CA PRO A 428 -45.46 -9.71 -1.70
C PRO A 428 -44.32 -10.09 -0.73
N ALA A 429 -43.39 -9.17 -0.50
CA ALA A 429 -42.32 -9.29 0.50
C ALA A 429 -42.61 -8.43 1.75
N ALA A 430 -42.23 -8.98 2.91
CA ALA A 430 -42.61 -8.54 4.25
C ALA A 430 -41.85 -7.29 4.76
N ALA A 431 -42.59 -6.41 5.45
CA ALA A 431 -42.05 -5.26 6.16
C ALA A 431 -41.49 -5.62 7.55
N SER A 432 -40.42 -4.92 7.95
CA SER A 432 -40.07 -4.70 9.36
C SER A 432 -39.97 -3.19 9.63
N PRO A 433 -40.17 -2.74 10.89
CA PRO A 433 -40.73 -1.42 11.18
C PRO A 433 -39.66 -0.34 11.41
N LYS A 434 -39.96 0.91 11.04
CA LYS A 434 -39.26 2.11 11.53
C LYS A 434 -40.17 2.93 12.46
N GLN A 435 -39.70 3.09 13.70
CA GLN A 435 -39.86 4.33 14.50
C GLN A 435 -39.15 5.47 13.72
N HIS A 436 -39.50 6.75 13.72
CA HIS A 436 -40.16 7.65 14.66
C HIS A 436 -40.56 8.95 13.91
N GLY A 437 -41.52 9.70 14.45
CA GLY A 437 -41.28 11.13 14.72
C GLY A 437 -41.71 12.18 13.68
N LEU A 438 -43.01 12.50 13.70
CA LEU A 438 -43.63 13.84 13.79
C LEU A 438 -42.80 15.11 13.48
N ASN A 439 -43.32 15.91 12.56
CA ASN A 439 -43.89 17.27 12.74
C ASN A 439 -44.31 17.76 11.33
N LYS A 440 -45.38 18.52 11.02
CA LYS A 440 -46.48 19.31 11.62
C LYS A 440 -47.37 19.61 10.38
N ASP A 441 -48.69 19.71 10.33
CA ASP A 441 -49.68 20.47 11.10
C ASP A 441 -51.11 20.02 10.70
N GLN A 442 -52.04 20.07 11.67
CA GLN A 442 -53.48 20.41 11.59
C GLN A 442 -54.40 19.77 10.51
N SER A 443 -55.32 18.87 10.91
CA SER A 443 -56.76 19.18 11.15
C SER A 443 -57.69 17.94 11.20
N CYS A 444 -58.60 17.98 12.19
CA CYS A 444 -59.92 17.36 12.42
C CYS A 444 -60.42 16.05 11.75
N TRP A 445 -60.78 15.10 12.65
CA TRP A 445 -62.02 14.31 12.79
C TRP A 445 -62.65 13.52 11.61
N GLY A 446 -62.84 12.21 11.82
CA GLY A 446 -64.09 11.52 11.46
C GLY A 446 -64.02 10.05 10.98
N LEU A 447 -64.53 9.12 11.82
CA LEU A 447 -65.29 7.87 11.53
C LEU A 447 -64.74 6.84 10.51
N GLU A 448 -64.39 5.61 10.92
CA GLU A 448 -65.22 4.41 11.22
C GLU A 448 -65.60 3.50 10.01
N ARG A 449 -65.52 2.17 10.28
CA ARG A 449 -65.88 0.94 9.53
C ARG A 449 -64.86 0.36 8.55
N GLU A 450 -64.23 -0.80 8.79
CA GLU A 450 -64.66 -2.21 9.09
C GLU A 450 -65.14 -3.05 7.89
N ASP A 451 -64.66 -4.31 7.94
CA ASP A 451 -65.03 -5.54 7.19
C ASP A 451 -64.37 -5.80 5.82
N THR A 452 -63.86 -7.00 5.47
CA THR A 452 -63.68 -8.31 6.14
C THR A 452 -62.71 -9.18 5.31
N VAL A 453 -61.90 -10.01 6.00
CA VAL A 453 -61.49 -11.41 5.69
C VAL A 453 -60.87 -11.76 4.31
N GLN A 454 -59.61 -12.22 4.28
CA GLN A 454 -59.26 -13.66 4.15
C GLN A 454 -57.75 -13.95 4.31
N THR A 455 -57.46 -14.88 5.21
CA THR A 455 -56.19 -15.52 5.58
C THR A 455 -55.50 -16.29 4.44
N SER A 456 -54.15 -16.23 4.33
CA SER A 456 -53.34 -17.38 3.88
C SER A 456 -51.81 -17.29 4.18
N LEU A 457 -51.31 -18.36 4.81
CA LEU A 457 -49.98 -19.00 4.65
C LEU A 457 -48.66 -18.24 4.92
N LEU A 458 -48.45 -17.69 6.13
CA LEU A 458 -47.07 -17.40 6.62
C LEU A 458 -46.87 -17.50 8.15
N SER A 459 -47.79 -18.14 8.87
CA SER A 459 -47.73 -18.28 10.34
C SER A 459 -47.11 -19.59 10.86
N MET A 460 -46.46 -20.40 10.02
CA MET A 460 -46.00 -21.75 10.43
C MET A 460 -44.48 -22.03 10.43
N VAL A 461 -43.57 -21.06 10.29
CA VAL A 461 -42.11 -21.40 10.24
C VAL A 461 -41.20 -20.61 11.21
N LYS A 462 -41.73 -19.81 12.14
CA LYS A 462 -40.87 -19.20 13.18
C LYS A 462 -41.46 -19.29 14.59
N MET A 463 -41.65 -20.51 15.07
CA MET A 463 -41.69 -20.77 16.52
C MET A 463 -41.11 -22.17 16.81
N GLY A 464 -39.99 -22.20 17.53
CA GLY A 464 -39.26 -23.39 17.97
C GLY A 464 -37.88 -22.98 18.45
N ARG A 465 -37.81 -22.24 19.57
CA ARG A 465 -37.31 -22.71 20.90
C ARG A 465 -35.78 -22.87 20.93
N SER A 466 -35.04 -22.44 21.95
CA SER A 466 -35.38 -21.88 23.25
C SER A 466 -34.14 -21.20 23.86
N THR A 467 -34.40 -20.09 24.53
CA THR A 467 -33.63 -19.48 25.62
C THR A 467 -33.40 -20.46 26.76
N VAL A 468 -32.22 -20.41 27.40
CA VAL A 468 -32.03 -20.69 28.84
C VAL A 468 -31.01 -19.72 29.44
N HIS A 469 -31.56 -18.80 30.24
CA HIS A 469 -31.07 -18.14 31.45
C HIS A 469 -29.72 -17.40 31.55
N LEU A 470 -29.90 -16.09 31.76
CA LEU A 470 -29.04 -15.12 32.42
C LEU A 470 -28.92 -15.40 33.93
N ALA A 471 -27.71 -15.33 34.48
CA ALA A 471 -27.48 -15.10 35.90
C ALA A 471 -26.23 -14.24 36.19
N SER A 472 -26.50 -13.08 36.80
CA SER A 472 -25.74 -12.43 37.89
C SER A 472 -24.30 -11.91 37.69
N LYS A 473 -24.22 -10.57 37.69
CA LYS A 473 -23.18 -9.64 38.19
C LYS A 473 -21.97 -10.22 38.94
N LYS A 474 -20.76 -9.74 38.56
CA LYS A 474 -19.85 -8.93 39.44
C LYS A 474 -18.58 -8.51 38.70
N THR A 475 -18.25 -7.22 38.75
CA THR A 475 -16.90 -6.66 38.57
C THR A 475 -15.98 -7.17 39.69
N PRO A 476 -14.68 -7.42 39.43
CA PRO A 476 -13.71 -6.35 39.75
C PRO A 476 -12.43 -6.29 38.88
N ALA A 477 -11.89 -5.08 38.83
CA ALA A 477 -10.46 -4.70 38.89
C ALA A 477 -9.43 -5.28 37.88
N MET A 478 -8.94 -4.34 37.06
CA MET A 478 -7.56 -4.12 36.63
C MET A 478 -6.49 -5.04 37.27
N LYS A 479 -5.95 -5.97 36.47
CA LYS A 479 -4.62 -6.56 36.68
C LYS A 479 -3.90 -6.74 35.35
N THR A 480 -2.66 -6.31 35.39
CA THR A 480 -1.56 -6.40 34.41
C THR A 480 -1.42 -7.83 33.86
N TYR A 481 -1.30 -8.00 32.54
CA TYR A 481 -0.90 -9.27 31.93
C TYR A 481 0.55 -9.22 31.43
N PRO A 482 1.38 -10.23 31.77
CA PRO A 482 2.77 -10.33 31.35
C PRO A 482 2.90 -10.98 29.96
N LYS A 483 4.03 -10.70 29.30
CA LYS A 483 4.53 -11.38 28.09
C LYS A 483 4.44 -12.91 28.24
N VAL A 484 3.83 -13.59 27.27
CA VAL A 484 3.91 -15.05 27.14
C VAL A 484 4.68 -15.41 25.86
N PRO A 485 5.74 -16.22 25.94
CA PRO A 485 6.45 -16.78 24.79
C PRO A 485 5.74 -18.02 24.24
N CYS A 486 5.92 -18.26 22.95
CA CYS A 486 5.43 -19.42 22.23
C CYS A 486 6.19 -20.69 22.67
N SER A 487 5.54 -21.62 23.38
CA SER A 487 5.86 -23.06 23.32
C SER A 487 4.86 -23.95 24.08
N ARG A 488 4.70 -25.17 23.54
CA ARG A 488 4.20 -26.43 24.14
C ARG A 488 2.70 -26.55 24.42
N LEU A 489 2.00 -27.29 23.56
CA LEU A 489 0.83 -28.08 23.97
C LEU A 489 1.32 -29.34 24.69
N GLY A 490 1.00 -29.40 25.99
CA GLY A 490 1.05 -30.60 26.80
C GLY A 490 -0.20 -31.46 26.59
N ILE A 491 0.04 -32.77 26.64
CA ILE A 491 -0.90 -33.88 26.52
C ILE A 491 -1.74 -33.93 27.80
N ASP A 492 -3.06 -34.03 27.68
CA ASP A 492 -3.92 -34.60 28.73
C ASP A 492 -4.74 -35.75 28.16
N SER A 493 -4.61 -36.88 28.83
CA SER A 493 -5.19 -38.19 28.56
C SER A 493 -6.65 -38.26 29.03
N SER A 494 -7.55 -38.66 28.13
CA SER A 494 -8.71 -39.47 28.51
C SER A 494 -9.03 -40.44 27.38
N GLY A 495 -9.03 -41.73 27.70
CA GLY A 495 -9.03 -42.83 26.75
C GLY A 495 -10.34 -42.97 26.00
N ASN A 496 -10.22 -43.15 24.69
CA ASN A 496 -11.01 -44.10 23.92
C ASN A 496 -10.08 -44.65 22.83
N GLU A 497 -9.96 -45.97 22.80
CA GLU A 497 -9.11 -46.73 21.89
C GLU A 497 -9.53 -46.45 20.44
N ILE A 498 -8.62 -45.83 19.68
CA ILE A 498 -8.68 -45.75 18.22
C ILE A 498 -7.45 -46.54 17.73
N PRO A 499 -7.62 -47.57 16.88
CA PRO A 499 -6.51 -48.42 16.49
C PRO A 499 -5.48 -47.63 15.65
N ASP A 500 -4.23 -48.03 15.90
CA ASP A 500 -2.96 -47.48 15.45
C ASP A 500 -2.86 -47.28 13.92
N ILE A 501 -3.13 -46.07 13.43
CA ILE A 501 -2.95 -45.69 12.01
C ILE A 501 -1.45 -45.50 11.67
N GLN A 502 -0.57 -45.45 12.69
CA GLN A 502 0.86 -45.21 12.51
C GLN A 502 1.65 -46.43 12.02
N ALA A 503 1.06 -47.63 12.05
CA ALA A 503 1.70 -48.86 11.59
C ALA A 503 1.59 -49.11 10.08
N PHE A 504 0.66 -48.46 9.36
CA PHE A 504 0.42 -48.70 7.93
C PHE A 504 1.25 -47.82 6.97
N LEU A 505 1.97 -46.82 7.47
CA LEU A 505 2.74 -45.89 6.63
C LEU A 505 4.21 -46.27 6.45
N LYS A 506 4.64 -47.45 6.90
CA LYS A 506 6.04 -47.90 6.80
C LYS A 506 6.39 -48.64 5.50
N GLU A 507 5.45 -48.89 4.59
CA GLU A 507 5.73 -49.70 3.39
C GLU A 507 5.56 -49.00 2.03
N ASP A 508 5.02 -47.78 1.92
CA ASP A 508 4.88 -47.10 0.63
C ASP A 508 5.64 -45.77 0.59
N VAL A 509 6.97 -45.84 0.56
CA VAL A 509 7.85 -44.69 0.31
C VAL A 509 7.78 -44.36 -1.19
N TRP A 510 6.72 -43.68 -1.61
CA TRP A 510 6.69 -43.05 -2.93
C TRP A 510 7.68 -41.88 -2.92
N ASP A 511 8.64 -41.88 -3.85
CA ASP A 511 9.43 -40.67 -4.13
C ASP A 511 8.47 -39.59 -4.65
N ILE A 512 8.09 -38.65 -3.79
CA ILE A 512 7.14 -37.58 -4.11
C ILE A 512 7.68 -36.67 -5.23
N ASP A 513 9.01 -36.60 -5.40
CA ASP A 513 9.60 -35.92 -6.56
C ASP A 513 9.48 -36.75 -7.85
N ALA A 514 9.36 -38.08 -7.76
CA ALA A 514 9.05 -38.96 -8.88
C ALA A 514 7.57 -38.91 -9.32
N ILE A 515 6.66 -38.34 -8.52
CA ILE A 515 5.28 -37.96 -8.90
C ILE A 515 5.33 -36.71 -9.83
N SER A 516 6.19 -36.75 -10.84
CA SER A 516 6.31 -35.73 -11.86
C SER A 516 5.22 -35.94 -12.91
N CYS A 517 4.21 -35.06 -12.94
CA CYS A 517 3.08 -35.17 -13.85
C CYS A 517 3.48 -34.72 -15.26
N ARG A 518 4.20 -35.56 -16.02
CA ARG A 518 4.67 -35.22 -17.38
C ARG A 518 3.48 -35.06 -18.36
N ARG A 519 3.54 -34.01 -19.17
CA ARG A 519 2.61 -33.67 -20.25
C ARG A 519 3.24 -34.10 -21.59
N MET A 520 2.52 -34.89 -22.38
CA MET A 520 2.97 -35.38 -23.69
C MET A 520 2.47 -34.48 -24.83
N SER A 521 3.33 -34.21 -25.81
CA SER A 521 3.02 -33.39 -26.99
C SER A 521 2.27 -34.18 -28.08
N ALA A 522 1.45 -33.49 -28.86
CA ALA A 522 0.65 -34.08 -29.95
C ALA A 522 1.46 -34.31 -31.26
N SER A 523 2.77 -34.08 -31.28
CA SER A 523 3.60 -34.11 -32.51
C SER A 523 4.39 -35.40 -32.74
N LEU A 524 4.33 -36.39 -31.84
CA LEU A 524 4.90 -37.72 -32.08
C LEU A 524 3.79 -38.77 -32.10
N ALA A 525 3.25 -39.05 -33.29
CA ALA A 525 2.33 -40.16 -33.49
C ALA A 525 3.02 -41.54 -33.56
N ASN A 526 4.36 -41.64 -33.54
CA ASN A 526 5.09 -42.89 -33.73
C ASN A 526 6.30 -43.08 -32.78
N SER A 527 6.11 -42.98 -31.46
CA SER A 527 7.13 -43.42 -30.50
C SER A 527 6.47 -44.12 -29.32
N THR A 528 6.83 -45.38 -29.12
CA THR A 528 6.39 -46.26 -28.03
C THR A 528 6.60 -45.59 -26.66
N MET A 529 5.58 -45.73 -25.81
CA MET A 529 5.48 -45.22 -24.42
C MET A 529 6.72 -45.50 -23.56
N PRO A 530 7.07 -44.65 -22.58
CA PRO A 530 7.52 -45.12 -21.28
C PRO A 530 6.27 -45.34 -20.43
N THR A 531 5.81 -46.59 -20.35
CA THR A 531 4.59 -47.04 -19.69
C THR A 531 4.53 -46.65 -18.19
N GLU A 532 5.68 -46.41 -17.58
CA GLU A 532 5.86 -46.23 -16.12
C GLU A 532 5.20 -44.96 -15.53
N SER A 533 5.23 -43.79 -16.20
CA SER A 533 4.74 -42.54 -15.56
C SER A 533 3.22 -42.39 -15.53
N VAL A 534 2.52 -42.97 -16.52
CA VAL A 534 1.05 -42.98 -16.56
C VAL A 534 0.52 -44.01 -15.58
N GLU A 535 1.17 -45.18 -15.49
CA GLU A 535 0.86 -46.20 -14.48
C GLU A 535 1.00 -45.68 -13.05
N VAL A 536 1.99 -44.84 -12.74
CA VAL A 536 2.14 -44.24 -11.40
C VAL A 536 1.00 -43.28 -11.09
N ILE A 537 0.59 -42.42 -12.03
CA ILE A 537 -0.53 -41.49 -11.80
C ILE A 537 -1.84 -42.26 -11.64
N ASP A 538 -2.09 -43.25 -12.50
CA ASP A 538 -3.30 -44.07 -12.43
C ASP A 538 -3.32 -44.89 -11.13
N LYS A 539 -2.18 -45.44 -10.69
CA LYS A 539 -2.07 -46.10 -9.38
C LYS A 539 -2.37 -45.15 -8.23
N VAL A 540 -1.84 -43.93 -8.24
CA VAL A 540 -2.09 -42.94 -7.17
C VAL A 540 -3.56 -42.49 -7.16
N LEU A 541 -4.17 -42.26 -8.33
CA LEU A 541 -5.59 -41.92 -8.46
C LEU A 541 -6.51 -43.07 -8.03
N GLN A 542 -6.15 -44.33 -8.33
CA GLN A 542 -6.89 -45.52 -7.90
C GLN A 542 -6.74 -45.81 -6.40
N THR A 543 -5.58 -45.48 -5.81
CA THR A 543 -5.30 -45.69 -4.38
C THR A 543 -5.97 -44.63 -3.50
N HIS A 544 -6.17 -43.42 -4.02
CA HIS A 544 -6.81 -42.32 -3.29
C HIS A 544 -7.96 -41.67 -4.09
N PRO A 545 -9.06 -42.42 -4.37
CA PRO A 545 -10.21 -41.87 -5.05
C PRO A 545 -10.84 -40.78 -4.17
N LYS A 546 -10.95 -39.56 -4.70
CA LYS A 546 -11.68 -38.47 -4.05
C LYS A 546 -12.65 -37.83 -5.01
N ASP A 547 -13.85 -37.59 -4.51
CA ASP A 547 -14.87 -36.82 -5.18
C ASP A 547 -14.61 -35.32 -4.94
N ILE A 548 -13.89 -34.68 -5.85
CA ILE A 548 -13.70 -33.23 -5.84
C ILE A 548 -14.77 -32.65 -6.76
N PRO A 549 -15.71 -31.83 -6.23
CA PRO A 549 -16.80 -31.30 -7.04
C PRO A 549 -16.28 -30.54 -8.27
N PHE A 550 -16.82 -30.89 -9.43
CA PHE A 550 -16.51 -30.27 -10.71
C PHE A 550 -15.03 -30.39 -11.15
N HIS A 551 -14.34 -31.45 -10.72
CA HIS A 551 -12.98 -31.76 -11.16
C HIS A 551 -12.85 -33.23 -11.57
N ASP A 552 -12.20 -33.46 -12.71
CA ASP A 552 -11.88 -34.80 -13.21
C ASP A 552 -10.41 -34.79 -13.70
N PRO A 553 -9.50 -35.50 -13.03
CA PRO A 553 -8.09 -35.55 -13.41
C PRO A 553 -7.83 -36.07 -14.83
N HIS A 554 -8.59 -37.06 -15.31
CA HIS A 554 -8.41 -37.61 -16.65
C HIS A 554 -8.87 -36.63 -17.73
N LEU A 555 -10.00 -35.96 -17.50
CA LEU A 555 -10.48 -34.91 -18.39
C LEU A 555 -9.54 -33.70 -18.39
N TYR A 556 -9.02 -33.32 -17.21
CA TYR A 556 -7.99 -32.28 -17.08
C TYR A 556 -6.75 -32.64 -17.91
N MET A 557 -6.25 -33.87 -17.81
CA MET A 557 -5.12 -34.34 -18.64
C MET A 557 -5.42 -34.29 -20.13
N ALA A 558 -6.63 -34.66 -20.55
CA ALA A 558 -7.02 -34.61 -21.96
C ALA A 558 -7.08 -33.17 -22.50
N LYS A 559 -7.63 -32.24 -21.71
CA LYS A 559 -7.68 -30.81 -22.04
C LYS A 559 -6.29 -30.19 -22.03
N SER A 560 -5.46 -30.51 -21.04
CA SER A 560 -4.11 -29.97 -20.92
C SER A 560 -3.27 -30.29 -22.16
N ARG A 561 -3.40 -31.48 -22.75
CA ARG A 561 -2.69 -31.84 -24.01
C ARG A 561 -3.07 -30.96 -25.20
N ARG A 562 -4.23 -30.31 -25.19
CA ARG A 562 -4.72 -29.44 -26.26
C ARG A 562 -4.41 -27.96 -26.03
N THR A 563 -4.17 -27.55 -24.78
CA THR A 563 -3.78 -26.18 -24.43
C THR A 563 -2.45 -25.81 -25.08
N ARG A 564 -2.32 -24.62 -25.65
CA ARG A 564 -1.08 -24.14 -26.28
C ARG A 564 -0.44 -23.07 -25.41
N SER A 565 0.86 -23.19 -25.17
CA SER A 565 1.65 -22.26 -24.36
C SER A 565 2.88 -21.80 -25.14
N VAL A 566 3.44 -20.64 -24.77
CA VAL A 566 4.65 -20.09 -25.41
C VAL A 566 5.87 -20.96 -25.08
N PRO A 567 6.23 -21.16 -23.79
CA PRO A 567 7.07 -22.30 -23.42
C PRO A 567 6.23 -23.57 -23.53
N ASP A 568 6.63 -24.52 -24.37
CA ASP A 568 5.95 -25.82 -24.48
C ASP A 568 6.08 -26.59 -23.14
N PHE A 569 5.12 -26.39 -22.23
CA PHE A 569 5.18 -26.93 -20.88
C PHE A 569 4.99 -28.44 -20.90
N LYS A 570 5.97 -29.18 -20.36
CA LYS A 570 5.97 -30.65 -20.28
C LYS A 570 5.58 -31.20 -18.91
N MET A 571 5.14 -30.36 -17.98
CA MET A 571 4.71 -30.77 -16.64
C MET A 571 3.37 -30.11 -16.30
N MET A 572 2.50 -30.86 -15.63
CA MET A 572 1.30 -30.36 -14.97
C MET A 572 1.60 -30.14 -13.49
N ALA A 573 1.12 -29.05 -12.91
CA ALA A 573 1.24 -28.84 -11.47
C ALA A 573 0.32 -29.84 -10.75
N PHE A 574 0.82 -30.45 -9.67
CA PHE A 574 0.04 -31.41 -8.89
C PHE A 574 -1.30 -30.83 -8.39
N PRO A 575 -1.39 -29.60 -7.86
CA PRO A 575 -2.65 -29.04 -7.38
C PRO A 575 -3.72 -28.93 -8.47
N ASP A 576 -3.29 -28.66 -9.71
CA ASP A 576 -4.20 -28.47 -10.84
C ASP A 576 -4.66 -29.82 -11.43
N LEU A 577 -3.80 -30.84 -11.41
CA LEU A 577 -4.17 -32.21 -11.80
C LEU A 577 -5.03 -32.89 -10.72
N TRP A 578 -4.61 -32.79 -9.46
CA TRP A 578 -5.26 -33.45 -8.33
C TRP A 578 -6.57 -32.78 -7.94
N GLY A 579 -6.66 -31.46 -8.13
CA GLY A 579 -7.77 -30.67 -7.66
C GLY A 579 -7.69 -30.35 -6.17
N HIS A 580 -8.65 -29.56 -5.70
CA HIS A 580 -8.68 -29.11 -4.31
C HIS A 580 -10.07 -28.69 -3.84
N HIS A 581 -10.26 -28.72 -2.52
CA HIS A 581 -11.44 -28.24 -1.82
C HIS A 581 -11.26 -26.77 -1.39
N PRO A 582 -12.36 -26.04 -1.17
CA PRO A 582 -12.29 -24.75 -0.48
C PRO A 582 -11.74 -24.96 0.95
N PRO A 583 -11.12 -23.93 1.55
CA PRO A 583 -10.74 -23.96 2.95
C PRO A 583 -11.95 -24.27 3.86
N PRO A 584 -11.76 -25.02 4.96
CA PRO A 584 -12.87 -25.46 5.82
C PRO A 584 -13.59 -24.32 6.55
N SER A 585 -12.97 -23.15 6.64
CA SER A 585 -13.55 -21.95 7.26
C SER A 585 -13.03 -20.69 6.59
N ALA A 586 -13.75 -19.57 6.76
CA ALA A 586 -13.26 -18.26 6.38
C ALA A 586 -11.92 -17.96 7.08
N GLN A 587 -10.95 -17.47 6.32
CA GLN A 587 -9.63 -17.08 6.83
C GLN A 587 -9.54 -15.56 6.91
N SER A 588 -9.24 -15.03 8.10
CA SER A 588 -9.01 -13.59 8.29
C SER A 588 -7.74 -13.14 7.56
N MET A 589 -7.69 -11.86 7.19
CA MET A 589 -6.43 -11.23 6.79
C MET A 589 -5.44 -11.19 7.96
N LEU A 590 -4.15 -11.24 7.63
CA LEU A 590 -3.08 -11.17 8.61
C LEU A 590 -2.99 -9.77 9.21
N GLU A 591 -2.95 -9.68 10.53
CA GLU A 591 -2.68 -8.40 11.20
C GLU A 591 -1.21 -8.01 10.99
N ARG A 592 -0.98 -6.80 10.44
CA ARG A 592 0.37 -6.30 10.20
C ARG A 592 1.01 -5.86 11.51
N LYS A 593 2.18 -6.43 11.83
CA LYS A 593 3.01 -5.97 12.93
C LYS A 593 3.73 -4.67 12.53
N CYS A 594 3.71 -3.68 13.40
CA CYS A 594 4.55 -2.48 13.27
C CYS A 594 6.03 -2.88 13.39
N GLY A 595 6.91 -2.27 12.61
CA GLY A 595 8.35 -2.52 12.67
C GLY A 595 8.91 -3.61 11.75
N VAL A 596 8.06 -4.37 11.04
CA VAL A 596 8.56 -5.42 10.13
C VAL A 596 9.40 -4.82 9.00
N GLN A 597 8.95 -3.72 8.41
CA GLN A 597 9.62 -3.13 7.25
C GLN A 597 10.98 -2.52 7.61
N ARG A 598 11.12 -1.80 8.73
CA ARG A 598 12.42 -1.32 9.23
C ARG A 598 13.40 -2.47 9.51
N ILE A 599 12.92 -3.59 10.04
CA ILE A 599 13.76 -4.77 10.29
C ILE A 599 14.30 -5.31 8.97
N LYS A 600 13.44 -5.44 7.96
CA LYS A 600 13.83 -5.93 6.63
C LYS A 600 14.78 -4.99 5.90
N ILE A 601 14.59 -3.68 6.02
CA ILE A 601 15.55 -2.69 5.52
C ILE A 601 16.92 -2.82 6.21
N PHE A 602 16.93 -3.03 7.53
CA PHE A 602 18.19 -3.29 8.26
C PHE A 602 18.84 -4.60 7.85
N GLU A 603 18.06 -5.65 7.58
CA GLU A 603 18.57 -6.93 7.05
C GLU A 603 19.24 -6.73 5.68
N ASP A 604 18.65 -5.92 4.78
CA ASP A 604 19.25 -5.56 3.50
C ASP A 604 20.56 -4.78 3.67
N VAL A 605 20.58 -3.78 4.56
CA VAL A 605 21.80 -3.02 4.90
C VAL A 605 22.89 -3.93 5.49
N ARG A 606 22.51 -4.92 6.30
CA ARG A 606 23.45 -5.90 6.86
C ARG A 606 24.11 -6.74 5.76
N ARG A 607 23.40 -7.08 4.68
CA ARG A 607 24.00 -7.81 3.53
C ARG A 607 25.15 -7.04 2.91
N LEU A 608 25.06 -5.70 2.85
CA LEU A 608 26.12 -4.83 2.34
C LEU A 608 27.32 -4.77 3.30
N ILE A 609 27.06 -4.61 4.60
CA ILE A 609 28.10 -4.36 5.61
C ILE A 609 28.82 -5.65 6.04
N GLN A 610 28.13 -6.79 6.01
CA GLN A 610 28.65 -8.09 6.46
C GLN A 610 28.58 -9.11 5.33
N PRO A 611 29.43 -9.01 4.30
CA PRO A 611 29.36 -9.87 3.12
C PRO A 611 29.71 -11.33 3.42
N SER A 612 30.41 -11.62 4.53
CA SER A 612 30.71 -12.99 4.99
C SER A 612 29.46 -13.81 5.31
N ASP A 613 28.34 -13.15 5.62
CA ASP A 613 27.07 -13.80 5.96
C ASP A 613 26.25 -14.16 4.70
N VAL A 614 26.75 -13.84 3.50
CA VAL A 614 26.02 -13.94 2.23
C VAL A 614 26.58 -15.04 1.33
N ILE A 615 25.71 -15.95 0.88
CA ILE A 615 26.03 -17.11 0.02
C ILE A 615 25.93 -16.75 -1.48
N ASN A 616 24.84 -16.07 -1.88
CA ASN A 616 24.53 -15.69 -3.28
C ASN A 616 24.61 -16.84 -4.31
N LYS A 617 24.15 -18.04 -3.94
CA LYS A 617 24.12 -19.20 -4.85
C LYS A 617 22.86 -19.21 -5.71
N VAL A 618 22.97 -19.21 -7.04
CA VAL A 618 21.83 -19.43 -7.94
C VAL A 618 21.38 -20.89 -7.83
N VAL A 619 20.14 -21.12 -7.37
CA VAL A 619 19.58 -22.48 -7.19
C VAL A 619 18.51 -22.82 -8.24
N PHE A 620 18.03 -21.82 -8.98
CA PHE A 620 17.09 -22.00 -10.09
C PHE A 620 17.22 -20.84 -11.08
N SER A 621 17.19 -21.14 -12.39
CA SER A 621 17.21 -20.15 -13.46
C SER A 621 16.50 -20.68 -14.72
N LEU A 622 15.66 -19.86 -15.34
CA LEU A 622 15.10 -20.13 -16.67
C LEU A 622 16.09 -19.78 -17.79
N ASP A 623 16.98 -18.81 -17.57
CA ASP A 623 17.93 -18.32 -18.57
C ASP A 623 19.11 -19.29 -18.76
N GLU A 624 19.49 -20.01 -17.69
CA GLU A 624 20.61 -20.94 -17.65
C GLU A 624 20.13 -22.35 -17.25
N PRO A 625 19.52 -23.12 -18.16
CA PRO A 625 19.00 -24.45 -17.85
C PRO A 625 20.09 -25.53 -17.69
N GLY A 626 21.36 -25.16 -17.44
CA GLY A 626 22.47 -26.08 -17.22
C GLY A 626 22.28 -26.94 -15.96
N PRO A 627 23.19 -27.90 -15.68
CA PRO A 627 23.10 -28.80 -14.52
C PRO A 627 23.45 -28.04 -13.22
N LEU A 628 22.71 -26.98 -12.90
CA LEU A 628 22.78 -26.26 -11.62
C LEU A 628 22.03 -27.01 -10.51
N GLN A 629 21.33 -28.10 -10.85
CA GLN A 629 20.85 -29.07 -9.88
C GLN A 629 21.97 -30.06 -9.57
N ASP A 630 22.93 -29.64 -8.76
CA ASP A 630 23.72 -30.59 -7.98
C ASP A 630 22.72 -31.32 -7.07
N THR A 631 22.21 -32.47 -7.52
CA THR A 631 21.39 -33.40 -6.73
C THR A 631 22.09 -33.84 -5.43
N SER A 632 23.38 -33.53 -5.32
CA SER A 632 24.29 -33.82 -4.21
C SER A 632 24.40 -32.70 -3.18
N ALA A 633 23.85 -31.50 -3.41
CA ALA A 633 23.94 -30.40 -2.44
C ALA A 633 22.91 -30.61 -1.32
N PRO A 634 23.31 -31.14 -0.16
CA PRO A 634 22.37 -31.29 0.94
C PRO A 634 22.07 -29.89 1.47
N HIS A 635 20.81 -29.59 1.82
CA HIS A 635 20.38 -28.39 2.56
C HIS A 635 19.93 -27.12 1.78
N CYS A 636 19.64 -27.15 0.47
CA CYS A 636 18.98 -26.01 -0.22
C CYS A 636 17.61 -26.35 -0.84
N LEU A 637 16.73 -25.35 -0.94
CA LEU A 637 15.43 -25.50 -1.60
C LEU A 637 15.59 -25.65 -3.11
N ARG A 638 14.75 -26.50 -3.71
CA ARG A 638 14.65 -26.70 -5.16
C ARG A 638 13.38 -26.03 -5.68
N PHE A 639 13.48 -25.30 -6.78
CA PHE A 639 12.38 -24.54 -7.36
C PHE A 639 12.03 -25.04 -8.78
N PHE A 640 10.76 -24.91 -9.17
CA PHE A 640 10.31 -25.19 -10.53
C PHE A 640 9.06 -24.40 -10.89
N SER A 641 8.98 -23.86 -12.11
CA SER A 641 7.85 -23.03 -12.58
C SER A 641 7.40 -23.32 -14.02
N LYS A 642 7.94 -24.35 -14.69
CA LYS A 642 7.61 -24.69 -16.08
C LYS A 642 6.33 -25.55 -16.19
N PHE A 643 5.22 -25.00 -15.75
CA PHE A 643 3.87 -25.56 -15.86
C PHE A 643 2.84 -24.43 -16.12
N GLU A 644 1.60 -24.79 -16.47
CA GLU A 644 0.55 -23.80 -16.75
C GLU A 644 0.35 -22.82 -15.60
N SER A 645 0.27 -21.52 -15.92
CA SER A 645 0.21 -20.41 -14.96
C SER A 645 1.44 -20.25 -14.05
N GLY A 646 2.46 -21.09 -14.18
CA GLY A 646 3.70 -21.00 -13.40
C GLY A 646 4.50 -19.74 -13.75
N ASN A 647 4.98 -19.03 -12.73
CA ASN A 647 5.83 -17.86 -12.90
C ASN A 647 6.86 -17.77 -11.77
N LEU A 648 8.12 -18.03 -12.13
CA LEU A 648 9.35 -17.72 -11.42
C LEU A 648 10.47 -17.83 -12.45
N ARG A 649 11.34 -16.82 -12.53
CA ARG A 649 12.46 -16.80 -13.49
C ARG A 649 13.76 -17.28 -12.88
N LYS A 650 14.07 -16.82 -11.68
CA LYS A 650 15.35 -17.11 -11.00
C LYS A 650 15.16 -17.13 -9.49
N ALA A 651 15.88 -18.01 -8.80
CA ALA A 651 15.97 -18.04 -7.35
C ALA A 651 17.44 -18.11 -6.91
N ILE A 652 17.80 -17.25 -5.97
CA ILE A 652 19.15 -17.07 -5.45
C ILE A 652 19.10 -17.30 -3.94
N GLN A 653 19.83 -18.28 -3.45
CA GLN A 653 20.02 -18.51 -2.02
C GLN A 653 21.01 -17.46 -1.50
N VAL A 654 20.51 -16.49 -0.74
CA VAL A 654 21.28 -15.39 -0.16
C VAL A 654 21.86 -15.80 1.19
N ARG A 655 21.10 -16.54 2.00
CA ARG A 655 21.56 -17.21 3.24
C ARG A 655 20.97 -18.61 3.34
N GLU A 656 21.29 -19.36 4.40
CA GLU A 656 20.83 -20.76 4.59
C GLU A 656 19.31 -20.91 4.34
N PHE A 657 18.49 -20.02 4.92
CA PHE A 657 17.03 -20.02 4.82
C PHE A 657 16.45 -18.76 4.15
N GLU A 658 17.25 -18.02 3.37
CA GLU A 658 16.84 -16.76 2.76
C GLU A 658 17.07 -16.78 1.25
N TYR A 659 16.01 -16.50 0.48
CA TYR A 659 16.01 -16.64 -0.98
C TYR A 659 15.48 -15.38 -1.64
N ASP A 660 16.27 -14.81 -2.53
CA ASP A 660 15.84 -13.74 -3.42
C ASP A 660 15.27 -14.36 -4.71
N LEU A 661 14.05 -13.98 -5.03
CA LEU A 661 13.26 -14.49 -6.14
C LEU A 661 13.06 -13.39 -7.18
N LEU A 662 13.21 -13.76 -8.45
CA LEU A 662 12.91 -12.88 -9.57
C LEU A 662 11.79 -13.49 -10.39
N LEU A 663 10.73 -12.71 -10.57
CA LEU A 663 9.62 -13.09 -11.42
C LEU A 663 10.01 -12.96 -12.89
N ASN A 664 9.33 -13.73 -13.75
CA ASN A 664 9.45 -13.54 -15.18
C ASN A 664 8.53 -12.40 -15.61
N ALA A 665 9.03 -11.54 -16.49
CA ALA A 665 8.23 -10.48 -17.10
C ALA A 665 7.13 -11.07 -18.00
N ASP A 666 6.04 -10.33 -18.16
CA ASP A 666 4.99 -10.66 -19.12
C ASP A 666 5.61 -10.85 -20.52
N VAL A 667 5.28 -11.96 -21.20
CA VAL A 667 5.84 -12.25 -22.54
C VAL A 667 5.65 -11.05 -23.47
N ASN A 668 6.71 -10.65 -24.15
CA ASN A 668 6.80 -9.47 -25.03
C ASN A 668 6.70 -8.10 -24.33
N SER A 669 6.84 -8.03 -23.00
CA SER A 669 6.91 -6.79 -22.22
C SER A 669 8.11 -6.80 -21.26
N PRO A 670 8.78 -5.66 -21.06
CA PRO A 670 9.79 -5.50 -19.99
C PRO A 670 9.17 -5.09 -18.64
N GLN A 671 7.83 -4.98 -18.54
CA GLN A 671 7.11 -4.42 -17.39
C GLN A 671 6.01 -5.35 -16.85
N HIS A 672 5.47 -5.00 -15.67
CA HIS A 672 4.30 -5.57 -14.99
C HIS A 672 4.48 -6.99 -14.44
N GLN A 673 5.30 -7.12 -13.41
CA GLN A 673 5.60 -8.40 -12.76
C GLN A 673 5.08 -8.39 -11.32
N GLN A 674 4.14 -9.28 -11.01
CA GLN A 674 3.55 -9.38 -9.66
C GLN A 674 3.04 -10.80 -9.36
N TRP A 675 2.49 -11.47 -10.37
CA TRP A 675 2.04 -12.86 -10.24
C TRP A 675 3.22 -13.81 -10.07
N PHE A 676 3.13 -14.69 -9.09
CA PHE A 676 4.04 -15.81 -8.91
C PHE A 676 3.25 -17.09 -8.66
N TYR A 677 3.75 -18.19 -9.21
CA TYR A 677 3.25 -19.53 -8.95
C TYR A 677 4.38 -20.52 -9.24
N PHE A 678 4.90 -21.20 -8.22
CA PHE A 678 6.05 -22.09 -8.36
C PHE A 678 6.00 -23.26 -7.37
N LYS A 679 6.60 -24.38 -7.78
CA LYS A 679 6.88 -25.57 -6.96
C LYS A 679 8.16 -25.33 -6.15
N VAL A 680 8.15 -25.76 -4.89
CA VAL A 680 9.29 -25.83 -3.97
C VAL A 680 9.39 -27.25 -3.40
N SER A 681 10.60 -27.79 -3.31
CA SER A 681 10.89 -29.04 -2.57
C SER A 681 12.25 -28.98 -1.87
N GLY A 682 12.59 -30.00 -1.07
CA GLY A 682 13.83 -30.06 -0.30
C GLY A 682 13.82 -29.20 0.97
N MET A 683 12.64 -28.83 1.47
CA MET A 683 12.46 -28.09 2.72
C MET A 683 12.64 -28.96 3.96
N ARG A 684 12.99 -28.30 5.07
CA ARG A 684 12.96 -28.85 6.42
C ARG A 684 11.66 -28.41 7.12
N ALA A 685 10.98 -29.34 7.79
CA ALA A 685 9.81 -29.01 8.61
C ALA A 685 10.17 -28.03 9.73
N ALA A 686 9.20 -27.18 10.10
CA ALA A 686 9.28 -26.29 11.25
C ALA A 686 10.43 -25.25 11.23
N VAL A 687 11.06 -25.03 10.07
CA VAL A 687 12.07 -23.99 9.85
C VAL A 687 11.45 -22.84 9.04
N PRO A 688 11.62 -21.58 9.45
CA PRO A 688 11.16 -20.44 8.67
C PRO A 688 12.10 -20.16 7.50
N TYR A 689 11.56 -20.17 6.28
CA TYR A 689 12.25 -19.77 5.05
C TYR A 689 11.76 -18.39 4.62
N CYS A 690 12.68 -17.44 4.47
CA CYS A 690 12.39 -16.08 4.00
C CYS A 690 12.49 -16.03 2.46
N PHE A 691 11.44 -15.56 1.80
CA PHE A 691 11.40 -15.33 0.36
C PHE A 691 11.26 -13.84 0.07
N ASN A 692 12.16 -13.29 -0.74
CA ASN A 692 12.17 -11.89 -1.16
C ASN A 692 11.95 -11.81 -2.67
N VAL A 693 10.77 -11.39 -3.12
CA VAL A 693 10.52 -11.11 -4.54
C VAL A 693 11.01 -9.70 -4.84
N ILE A 694 12.19 -9.57 -5.45
CA ILE A 694 12.96 -8.30 -5.51
C ILE A 694 12.68 -7.41 -6.73
N ASN A 695 11.93 -7.91 -7.72
CA ASN A 695 11.66 -7.18 -8.96
C ASN A 695 10.20 -6.73 -9.10
N CYS A 696 9.52 -6.43 -7.98
CA CYS A 696 8.17 -5.88 -8.02
C CYS A 696 8.18 -4.42 -8.47
N GLU A 697 7.13 -4.00 -9.18
CA GLU A 697 7.12 -2.68 -9.84
C GLU A 697 6.16 -1.66 -9.21
N LYS A 698 5.14 -2.12 -8.48
CA LYS A 698 4.10 -1.25 -7.94
C LYS A 698 4.62 -0.43 -6.77
N LEU A 699 4.07 0.76 -6.55
CA LEU A 699 4.42 1.60 -5.39
C LEU A 699 3.90 1.02 -4.07
N ASN A 700 2.80 0.26 -4.12
CA ASN A 700 2.16 -0.35 -2.96
C ASN A 700 1.53 -1.72 -3.34
N SER A 701 1.18 -2.51 -2.35
CA SER A 701 0.64 -3.86 -2.52
C SER A 701 -0.37 -4.24 -1.44
N GLN A 702 -1.33 -5.09 -1.78
CA GLN A 702 -2.32 -5.65 -0.84
C GLN A 702 -1.66 -6.46 0.30
N PHE A 703 -0.43 -6.92 0.10
CA PHE A 703 0.38 -7.54 1.15
C PHE A 703 0.64 -6.61 2.34
N ASN A 704 0.70 -5.29 2.11
CA ASN A 704 0.81 -4.31 3.20
C ASN A 704 -0.47 -4.15 4.02
N TYR A 705 -1.60 -4.70 3.53
CA TYR A 705 -2.93 -4.65 4.16
C TYR A 705 -3.43 -6.02 4.64
N GLY A 706 -2.52 -7.01 4.77
CA GLY A 706 -2.84 -8.31 5.37
C GLY A 706 -3.17 -9.43 4.38
N MET A 707 -3.02 -9.20 3.08
CA MET A 707 -2.99 -10.29 2.10
C MET A 707 -1.82 -11.23 2.42
N GLN A 708 -2.01 -12.52 2.16
CA GLN A 708 -1.03 -13.58 2.38
C GLN A 708 -0.89 -14.42 1.10
N PRO A 709 0.31 -14.94 0.79
CA PRO A 709 0.48 -15.93 -0.28
C PRO A 709 -0.30 -17.20 0.06
N THR A 710 -0.63 -17.98 -0.95
CA THR A 710 -1.30 -19.28 -0.77
C THR A 710 -0.33 -20.42 -0.99
N MET A 711 -0.44 -21.47 -0.18
CA MET A 711 0.37 -22.68 -0.25
C MET A 711 -0.50 -23.92 -0.44
N TYR A 712 -0.03 -24.86 -1.24
CA TYR A 712 -0.59 -26.20 -1.37
C TYR A 712 0.50 -27.23 -1.05
N SER A 713 0.23 -28.17 -0.13
CA SER A 713 1.15 -29.27 0.22
C SER A 713 0.67 -30.56 -0.44
N VAL A 714 1.58 -31.24 -1.16
CA VAL A 714 1.28 -32.53 -1.79
C VAL A 714 1.08 -33.61 -0.72
N LYS A 715 1.92 -33.63 0.33
CA LYS A 715 1.72 -34.57 1.46
C LYS A 715 0.37 -34.40 2.12
N GLU A 716 -0.04 -33.17 2.42
CA GLU A 716 -1.37 -32.90 2.99
C GLU A 716 -2.51 -33.34 2.06
N ALA A 717 -2.36 -33.12 0.75
CA ALA A 717 -3.34 -33.56 -0.23
C ALA A 717 -3.52 -35.09 -0.27
N LEU A 718 -2.41 -35.83 -0.26
CA LEU A 718 -2.39 -37.29 -0.20
C LEU A 718 -3.00 -37.81 1.12
N LEU A 719 -2.81 -37.09 2.23
CA LEU A 719 -3.41 -37.41 3.55
C LEU A 719 -4.90 -37.05 3.68
N GLY A 720 -5.58 -36.64 2.60
CA GLY A 720 -7.00 -36.28 2.68
C GLY A 720 -7.27 -34.77 2.54
N ARG A 721 -6.30 -33.91 2.82
CA ARG A 721 -6.47 -32.46 2.98
C ARG A 721 -5.97 -31.68 1.76
N SER A 722 -6.60 -31.91 0.60
CA SER A 722 -6.28 -31.23 -0.65
C SER A 722 -6.86 -29.80 -0.67
N THR A 723 -6.24 -28.87 0.04
CA THR A 723 -6.69 -27.47 0.14
C THR A 723 -5.54 -26.50 -0.03
N TRP A 724 -5.79 -25.38 -0.71
CA TRP A 724 -4.91 -24.21 -0.64
C TRP A 724 -5.12 -23.48 0.69
N VAL A 725 -4.03 -23.11 1.35
CA VAL A 725 -4.08 -22.37 2.62
C VAL A 725 -3.30 -21.06 2.51
N ARG A 726 -3.83 -19.97 3.07
CA ARG A 726 -3.03 -18.75 3.27
C ARG A 726 -1.86 -19.07 4.21
N THR A 727 -0.67 -18.63 3.83
CA THR A 727 0.57 -18.85 4.60
C THR A 727 1.39 -17.57 4.66
N GLY A 728 2.47 -17.60 5.43
CA GLY A 728 3.41 -16.49 5.51
C GLY A 728 3.22 -15.63 6.76
N CYS A 729 4.34 -15.22 7.35
CA CYS A 729 4.43 -14.19 8.38
C CYS A 729 5.50 -13.15 7.99
N GLU A 730 5.63 -12.09 8.79
CA GLU A 730 6.60 -11.00 8.55
C GLU A 730 6.50 -10.39 7.14
N ILE A 731 5.26 -10.30 6.64
CA ILE A 731 5.01 -9.84 5.28
C ILE A 731 5.15 -8.33 5.21
N CYS A 732 5.99 -7.84 4.30
CA CYS A 732 6.01 -6.42 3.94
C CYS A 732 6.40 -6.18 2.48
N TYR A 733 6.00 -5.03 1.97
CA TYR A 733 6.29 -4.59 0.61
C TYR A 733 6.90 -3.18 0.64
N TYR A 734 8.15 -3.05 0.18
CA TYR A 734 8.95 -1.84 0.34
C TYR A 734 9.89 -1.59 -0.85
N LYS A 735 10.23 -0.32 -1.11
CA LYS A 735 11.16 0.09 -2.19
C LYS A 735 12.58 -0.37 -1.86
N ASN A 736 13.24 -1.03 -2.80
CA ASN A 736 14.60 -1.57 -2.65
C ASN A 736 15.63 -0.75 -3.46
N HIS A 737 16.88 -1.22 -3.49
CA HIS A 737 18.02 -0.52 -4.11
C HIS A 737 18.24 -0.89 -5.59
N TYR A 738 17.46 -1.83 -6.14
CA TYR A 738 17.61 -2.25 -7.53
C TYR A 738 16.99 -1.20 -8.46
N CYS A 739 17.78 -0.68 -9.40
CA CYS A 739 17.35 0.37 -10.31
C CYS A 739 16.74 -0.19 -11.60
N ARG A 740 15.79 0.56 -12.16
CA ARG A 740 15.21 0.30 -13.49
C ARG A 740 16.02 1.05 -14.54
N SER A 741 16.27 0.40 -15.67
CA SER A 741 16.84 1.04 -16.87
C SER A 741 15.93 2.16 -17.39
N ALA A 742 16.52 3.25 -17.88
CA ALA A 742 15.81 4.35 -18.53
C ALA A 742 14.98 3.89 -19.74
N ALA A 743 15.44 2.85 -20.46
CA ALA A 743 14.71 2.22 -21.55
C ALA A 743 13.43 1.52 -21.08
N ALA A 744 13.42 1.01 -19.84
CA ALA A 744 12.26 0.34 -19.25
C ALA A 744 11.25 1.33 -18.62
N THR A 745 11.59 2.60 -18.45
CA THR A 745 10.74 3.62 -17.80
C THR A 745 10.25 4.70 -18.76
N GLY A 746 10.49 4.57 -20.07
CA GLY A 746 10.08 5.56 -21.06
C GLY A 746 10.88 6.87 -20.99
N GLY A 747 12.18 6.78 -20.65
CA GLY A 747 13.09 7.93 -20.61
C GLY A 747 13.25 8.60 -19.24
N ALA A 748 12.57 8.12 -18.19
CA ALA A 748 12.76 8.60 -16.82
C ALA A 748 13.76 7.71 -16.06
N SER A 749 15.04 8.09 -15.99
CA SER A 749 16.04 7.42 -15.15
C SER A 749 15.67 7.53 -13.65
N GLY A 750 16.09 6.57 -12.83
CA GLY A 750 16.05 6.70 -11.35
C GLY A 750 14.95 5.95 -10.57
N LYS A 751 13.99 5.28 -11.20
CA LYS A 751 12.97 4.49 -10.45
C LYS A 751 13.56 3.17 -9.94
N CYS A 752 13.37 2.86 -8.66
CA CYS A 752 13.75 1.59 -8.07
C CYS A 752 12.63 0.52 -8.16
N TYR A 753 13.01 -0.75 -8.05
CA TYR A 753 12.08 -1.84 -7.80
C TYR A 753 11.65 -1.87 -6.32
N TYR A 754 10.73 -2.78 -6.03
CA TYR A 754 10.20 -3.04 -4.71
C TYR A 754 10.41 -4.52 -4.38
N THR A 755 10.58 -4.80 -3.09
CA THR A 755 10.68 -6.15 -2.55
C THR A 755 9.38 -6.50 -1.83
N LEU A 756 8.76 -7.62 -2.22
CA LEU A 756 7.80 -8.33 -1.36
C LEU A 756 8.58 -9.39 -0.57
N THR A 757 8.60 -9.28 0.74
CA THR A 757 9.20 -10.30 1.62
C THR A 757 8.14 -11.01 2.45
N PHE A 758 8.30 -12.31 2.66
CA PHE A 758 7.46 -13.12 3.54
C PHE A 758 8.21 -14.37 4.01
N ALA A 759 7.97 -14.79 5.25
CA ALA A 759 8.56 -16.00 5.83
C ALA A 759 7.54 -17.14 5.87
N VAL A 760 7.88 -18.30 5.33
CA VAL A 760 7.03 -19.51 5.32
C VAL A 760 7.67 -20.61 6.16
N THR A 761 6.88 -21.23 7.04
CA THR A 761 7.27 -22.45 7.75
C THR A 761 6.55 -23.63 7.14
N PHE A 762 7.30 -24.59 6.59
CA PHE A 762 6.71 -25.78 5.96
C PHE A 762 6.33 -26.81 7.03
N PRO A 763 5.17 -27.49 6.88
CA PRO A 763 4.68 -28.45 7.87
C PRO A 763 5.48 -29.77 7.87
N HIS A 764 5.97 -30.18 6.69
CA HIS A 764 6.62 -31.48 6.49
C HIS A 764 7.99 -31.33 5.84
N SER A 765 8.93 -32.17 6.27
CA SER A 765 10.21 -32.35 5.56
C SER A 765 9.95 -33.20 4.32
N GLU A 766 10.77 -33.05 3.29
CA GLU A 766 10.66 -33.84 2.03
C GLU A 766 9.26 -33.75 1.38
N ASP A 767 8.58 -32.63 1.55
CA ASP A 767 7.32 -32.35 0.87
C ASP A 767 7.58 -31.74 -0.52
N VAL A 768 6.53 -31.68 -1.31
CA VAL A 768 6.43 -30.80 -2.46
C VAL A 768 5.34 -29.80 -2.16
N CYS A 769 5.72 -28.53 -2.06
CA CYS A 769 4.77 -27.44 -1.86
C CYS A 769 4.70 -26.56 -3.09
N TYR A 770 3.53 -25.99 -3.34
CA TYR A 770 3.32 -24.97 -4.35
C TYR A 770 2.98 -23.66 -3.66
N LEU A 771 3.69 -22.59 -4.01
CA LEU A 771 3.42 -21.23 -3.52
C LEU A 771 2.90 -20.38 -4.66
N ALA A 772 1.83 -19.62 -4.40
CA ALA A 772 1.20 -18.74 -5.37
C ALA A 772 0.83 -17.38 -4.76
N TYR A 773 0.79 -16.35 -5.62
CA TYR A 773 0.39 -14.99 -5.27
C TYR A 773 -1.03 -14.95 -4.70
N HIS A 774 -1.93 -15.73 -5.31
CA HIS A 774 -3.31 -15.95 -4.88
C HIS A 774 -3.75 -17.34 -5.37
N TYR A 775 -4.91 -17.84 -4.94
CA TYR A 775 -5.47 -19.14 -5.36
C TYR A 775 -5.46 -19.28 -6.90
N PRO A 776 -4.63 -20.17 -7.47
CA PRO A 776 -4.55 -20.34 -8.93
C PRO A 776 -5.87 -20.79 -9.53
N TYR A 777 -6.07 -20.48 -10.81
CA TYR A 777 -7.17 -21.00 -11.63
C TYR A 777 -6.68 -21.08 -13.07
N THR A 778 -6.38 -22.28 -13.54
CA THR A 778 -5.77 -22.50 -14.86
C THR A 778 -6.83 -22.46 -15.97
N TYR A 779 -6.39 -22.21 -17.20
CA TYR A 779 -7.29 -22.27 -18.36
C TYR A 779 -7.77 -23.71 -18.60
N THR A 780 -6.89 -24.69 -18.42
CA THR A 780 -7.28 -26.10 -18.49
C THR A 780 -8.34 -26.46 -17.45
N ALA A 781 -8.24 -25.94 -16.22
CA ALA A 781 -9.28 -26.13 -15.19
C ALA A 781 -10.63 -25.54 -15.63
N LEU A 782 -10.62 -24.34 -16.24
CA LEU A 782 -11.84 -23.73 -16.79
C LEU A 782 -12.48 -24.63 -17.86
N MET A 783 -11.71 -25.07 -18.85
CA MET A 783 -12.24 -25.88 -19.95
C MET A 783 -12.73 -27.25 -19.49
N THR A 784 -12.12 -27.80 -18.44
CA THR A 784 -12.56 -29.04 -17.78
C THR A 784 -13.88 -28.81 -17.03
N HIS A 785 -13.96 -27.71 -16.28
CA HIS A 785 -15.14 -27.32 -15.53
C HIS A 785 -16.36 -27.12 -16.45
N LEU A 786 -16.21 -26.43 -17.58
CA LEU A 786 -17.30 -26.21 -18.53
C LEU A 786 -17.86 -27.52 -19.11
N ASP A 787 -16.98 -28.47 -19.48
CA ASP A 787 -17.39 -29.80 -19.96
C ASP A 787 -18.16 -30.60 -18.89
N ILE A 788 -17.75 -30.47 -17.61
CA ILE A 788 -18.45 -31.14 -16.51
C ILE A 788 -19.82 -30.48 -16.29
N LEU A 789 -19.90 -29.15 -16.31
CA LEU A 789 -21.17 -28.44 -16.19
C LEU A 789 -22.15 -28.85 -17.29
N GLU A 790 -21.72 -28.86 -18.55
CA GLU A 790 -22.55 -29.27 -19.69
C GLU A 790 -23.10 -30.69 -19.55
N LYS A 791 -22.35 -31.61 -18.95
CA LYS A 791 -22.81 -32.98 -18.67
C LYS A 791 -23.73 -33.08 -17.46
N SER A 792 -23.63 -32.14 -16.52
CA SER A 792 -24.39 -32.18 -15.25
C SER A 792 -25.80 -31.61 -15.35
N ILE A 793 -26.11 -30.84 -16.39
CA ILE A 793 -27.40 -30.16 -16.54
C ILE A 793 -28.49 -31.06 -17.12
N ASN A 794 -29.74 -30.71 -16.83
CA ASN A 794 -30.89 -31.26 -17.54
C ASN A 794 -31.15 -30.44 -18.82
N PRO A 795 -30.87 -30.99 -20.03
CA PRO A 795 -31.01 -30.25 -21.29
C PRO A 795 -32.46 -29.89 -21.63
N LYS A 796 -33.45 -30.46 -20.93
CA LYS A 796 -34.86 -30.08 -21.08
C LYS A 796 -35.22 -28.80 -20.34
N GLN A 797 -34.42 -28.39 -19.35
CA GLN A 797 -34.70 -27.22 -18.51
C GLN A 797 -33.73 -26.09 -18.78
N VAL A 798 -32.45 -26.41 -18.99
CA VAL A 798 -31.38 -25.43 -19.15
C VAL A 798 -30.81 -25.53 -20.56
N TYR A 799 -30.91 -24.44 -21.31
CA TYR A 799 -30.13 -24.25 -22.52
C TYR A 799 -28.72 -23.85 -22.11
N PHE A 800 -27.75 -24.70 -22.43
CA PHE A 800 -26.33 -24.43 -22.24
C PHE A 800 -25.62 -24.69 -23.55
N ARG A 801 -24.85 -23.71 -24.01
CA ARG A 801 -24.08 -23.85 -25.24
C ARG A 801 -22.70 -23.24 -25.06
N GLN A 802 -21.68 -24.02 -25.39
CA GLN A 802 -20.31 -23.54 -25.49
C GLN A 802 -19.99 -23.21 -26.94
N ASP A 803 -19.70 -21.94 -27.21
CA ASP A 803 -19.17 -21.46 -28.48
C ASP A 803 -17.73 -20.97 -28.30
N VAL A 804 -17.00 -20.87 -29.42
CA VAL A 804 -15.68 -20.23 -29.44
C VAL A 804 -15.86 -18.80 -29.96
N LEU A 805 -15.64 -17.82 -29.08
CA LEU A 805 -15.74 -16.40 -29.44
C LEU A 805 -14.69 -16.04 -30.49
N CYS A 806 -13.46 -16.44 -30.23
CA CYS A 806 -12.32 -16.24 -31.12
C CYS A 806 -11.18 -17.21 -30.76
N GLN A 807 -10.18 -17.27 -31.64
CA GLN A 807 -8.89 -17.88 -31.31
C GLN A 807 -7.97 -16.78 -30.78
N THR A 808 -7.31 -17.06 -29.66
CA THR A 808 -6.29 -16.16 -29.11
C THR A 808 -5.01 -16.19 -29.95
N LEU A 809 -4.05 -15.29 -29.68
CA LEU A 809 -2.77 -15.26 -30.40
C LEU A 809 -1.96 -16.56 -30.21
N GLY A 810 -2.07 -17.20 -29.04
CA GLY A 810 -1.50 -18.52 -28.76
C GLY A 810 -2.23 -19.68 -29.45
N GLY A 811 -3.34 -19.40 -30.15
CA GLY A 811 -4.17 -20.40 -30.81
C GLY A 811 -5.02 -21.23 -29.83
N ASN A 812 -5.37 -20.64 -28.69
CA ASN A 812 -6.31 -21.23 -27.74
C ASN A 812 -7.72 -20.69 -27.99
N PRO A 813 -8.78 -21.49 -27.86
CA PRO A 813 -10.15 -20.99 -27.99
C PRO A 813 -10.52 -20.12 -26.78
N CYS A 814 -11.07 -18.93 -27.04
CA CYS A 814 -11.70 -18.10 -26.02
C CYS A 814 -13.17 -18.54 -25.86
N PRO A 815 -13.57 -19.15 -24.72
CA PRO A 815 -14.91 -19.72 -24.58
C PRO A 815 -15.97 -18.63 -24.39
N LEU A 816 -17.12 -18.79 -25.07
CA LEU A 816 -18.36 -18.07 -24.84
C LEU A 816 -19.44 -19.08 -24.43
N VAL A 817 -19.97 -18.93 -23.23
CA VAL A 817 -21.03 -19.79 -22.69
C VAL A 817 -22.35 -19.06 -22.77
N THR A 818 -23.35 -19.70 -23.38
CA THR A 818 -24.73 -19.20 -23.38
C THR A 818 -25.56 -20.01 -22.40
N ILE A 819 -26.22 -19.34 -21.45
CA ILE A 819 -27.09 -19.99 -20.44
C ILE A 819 -28.45 -19.29 -20.44
N THR A 820 -29.54 -20.06 -20.58
CA THR A 820 -30.92 -19.56 -20.45
C THR A 820 -31.88 -20.75 -20.19
N ALA A 821 -33.15 -20.49 -19.89
CA ALA A 821 -34.14 -21.54 -19.74
C ALA A 821 -34.58 -22.04 -21.12
N MET A 822 -34.81 -23.35 -21.26
CA MET A 822 -35.46 -23.87 -22.47
C MET A 822 -36.90 -23.31 -22.58
N PRO A 823 -37.42 -23.08 -23.80
CA PRO A 823 -38.83 -22.70 -23.97
C PRO A 823 -39.74 -23.84 -23.46
N GLU A 824 -40.86 -23.47 -22.84
CA GLU A 824 -41.80 -24.45 -22.25
C GLU A 824 -42.42 -25.37 -23.30
N SER A 825 -42.62 -24.87 -24.53
CA SER A 825 -43.02 -25.66 -25.68
C SER A 825 -42.53 -25.07 -27.00
N ASN A 826 -42.70 -25.82 -28.09
CA ASN A 826 -42.38 -25.38 -29.46
C ASN A 826 -43.48 -24.51 -30.10
N SER A 827 -44.43 -23.99 -29.32
CA SER A 827 -45.43 -23.04 -29.84
C SER A 827 -44.74 -21.75 -30.31
N THR A 828 -45.38 -21.03 -31.22
CA THR A 828 -44.95 -19.69 -31.66
C THR A 828 -44.73 -18.75 -30.47
N ASP A 829 -45.64 -18.73 -29.51
CA ASP A 829 -45.66 -17.75 -28.42
C ASP A 829 -44.50 -17.96 -27.45
N HIS A 830 -44.26 -19.20 -27.02
CA HIS A 830 -43.11 -19.55 -26.18
C HIS A 830 -41.76 -19.34 -26.88
N LEU A 831 -41.69 -19.51 -28.21
CA LEU A 831 -40.49 -19.21 -28.98
C LEU A 831 -40.26 -17.70 -29.18
N GLU A 832 -41.32 -16.92 -29.31
CA GLU A 832 -41.24 -15.46 -29.36
C GLU A 832 -40.81 -14.88 -28.02
N GLN A 833 -41.40 -15.34 -26.91
CA GLN A 833 -40.95 -15.00 -25.55
C GLN A 833 -39.47 -15.31 -25.35
N PHE A 834 -39.02 -16.49 -25.77
CA PHE A 834 -37.61 -16.88 -25.72
C PHE A 834 -36.71 -15.92 -26.53
N ARG A 835 -37.14 -15.50 -27.73
CA ARG A 835 -36.38 -14.58 -28.60
C ARG A 835 -36.34 -13.15 -28.10
N GLN A 836 -37.34 -12.72 -27.33
CA GLN A 836 -37.44 -11.37 -26.78
C GLN A 836 -36.68 -11.18 -25.46
N ARG A 837 -36.14 -12.27 -24.87
CA ARG A 837 -35.37 -12.18 -23.63
C ARG A 837 -34.17 -11.24 -23.77
N PRO A 838 -33.97 -10.28 -22.85
CA PRO A 838 -32.79 -9.43 -22.83
C PRO A 838 -31.49 -10.23 -22.63
N TYR A 839 -30.41 -9.72 -23.24
CA TYR A 839 -29.08 -10.32 -23.16
C TYR A 839 -28.27 -9.71 -22.02
N GLN A 840 -27.73 -10.57 -21.15
CA GLN A 840 -26.80 -10.17 -20.10
C GLN A 840 -25.40 -10.70 -20.39
N VAL A 841 -24.44 -9.79 -20.59
CA VAL A 841 -23.05 -10.13 -20.89
C VAL A 841 -22.22 -10.06 -19.62
N ILE A 842 -21.57 -11.16 -19.25
CA ILE A 842 -20.67 -11.23 -18.08
C ILE A 842 -19.29 -11.65 -18.55
N THR A 843 -18.26 -10.89 -18.20
CA THR A 843 -16.87 -11.22 -18.55
C THR A 843 -16.00 -11.28 -17.30
N ALA A 844 -14.96 -12.11 -17.35
CA ALA A 844 -13.97 -12.18 -16.29
C ALA A 844 -12.57 -12.37 -16.87
N ARG A 845 -11.56 -12.13 -16.02
CA ARG A 845 -10.16 -12.45 -16.29
C ARG A 845 -9.55 -11.72 -17.50
N VAL A 846 -9.82 -10.42 -17.57
CA VAL A 846 -9.14 -9.51 -18.53
C VAL A 846 -7.66 -9.45 -18.20
N HIS A 847 -7.33 -9.17 -16.94
CA HIS A 847 -5.97 -9.31 -16.42
C HIS A 847 -5.74 -10.76 -15.97
N PRO A 848 -4.64 -11.40 -16.42
CA PRO A 848 -4.33 -12.80 -16.13
C PRO A 848 -3.76 -13.05 -14.72
N GLY A 849 -3.43 -12.02 -13.92
CA GLY A 849 -2.96 -12.18 -12.54
C GLY A 849 -4.04 -12.20 -11.42
N GLU A 850 -5.18 -11.55 -11.66
CA GLU A 850 -6.41 -11.49 -10.82
C GLU A 850 -7.25 -12.81 -10.75
N SER A 851 -6.68 -13.89 -10.21
CA SER A 851 -7.33 -15.22 -10.22
C SER A 851 -8.63 -15.32 -9.44
N ASN A 852 -8.84 -14.42 -8.49
CA ASN A 852 -10.09 -14.23 -7.77
C ASN A 852 -11.30 -14.07 -8.71
N ALA A 853 -11.14 -13.39 -9.86
CA ALA A 853 -12.23 -13.21 -10.82
C ALA A 853 -12.72 -14.55 -11.41
N SER A 854 -11.81 -15.51 -11.64
CA SER A 854 -12.18 -16.86 -12.13
C SER A 854 -12.95 -17.65 -11.08
N TRP A 855 -12.62 -17.49 -9.79
CA TRP A 855 -13.35 -18.14 -8.70
C TRP A 855 -14.77 -17.59 -8.52
N VAL A 856 -14.94 -16.26 -8.63
CA VAL A 856 -16.28 -15.64 -8.65
C VAL A 856 -17.08 -16.15 -9.85
N MET A 857 -16.44 -16.20 -11.03
CA MET A 857 -17.08 -16.69 -12.25
C MET A 857 -17.46 -18.17 -12.16
N LYS A 858 -16.63 -19.02 -11.53
CA LYS A 858 -16.96 -20.43 -11.26
C LYS A 858 -18.27 -20.54 -10.47
N GLY A 859 -18.40 -19.79 -9.38
CA GLY A 859 -19.62 -19.76 -8.57
C GLY A 859 -20.83 -19.23 -9.34
N ALA A 860 -20.65 -18.19 -10.17
CA ALA A 860 -21.73 -17.65 -11.01
C ALA A 860 -22.23 -18.68 -12.02
N LEU A 861 -21.34 -19.41 -12.70
CA LEU A 861 -21.71 -20.47 -13.63
C LEU A 861 -22.46 -21.61 -12.93
N GLU A 862 -21.95 -22.09 -11.81
CA GLU A 862 -22.59 -23.15 -11.01
C GLU A 862 -23.98 -22.74 -10.52
N PHE A 863 -24.11 -21.52 -10.00
CA PHE A 863 -25.41 -20.97 -9.58
C PHE A 863 -26.37 -20.90 -10.77
N LEU A 864 -25.94 -20.33 -11.89
CA LEU A 864 -26.76 -20.17 -13.10
C LEU A 864 -27.15 -21.48 -13.77
N VAL A 865 -26.54 -22.63 -13.48
CA VAL A 865 -27.00 -23.94 -13.97
C VAL A 865 -27.72 -24.77 -12.90
N SER A 866 -27.71 -24.33 -11.65
CA SER A 866 -28.32 -25.04 -10.52
C SER A 866 -29.85 -25.09 -10.58
N SER A 867 -30.43 -25.94 -9.75
CA SER A 867 -31.89 -26.05 -9.55
C SER A 867 -32.47 -24.96 -8.63
N ASP A 868 -31.65 -24.01 -8.18
CA ASP A 868 -32.08 -22.91 -7.32
C ASP A 868 -33.24 -22.11 -7.98
N PRO A 869 -34.32 -21.80 -7.25
CA PRO A 869 -35.46 -21.06 -7.79
C PRO A 869 -35.08 -19.69 -8.36
N VAL A 870 -34.12 -18.98 -7.75
CA VAL A 870 -33.65 -17.68 -8.23
C VAL A 870 -32.88 -17.85 -9.53
N ALA A 871 -32.00 -18.86 -9.62
CA ALA A 871 -31.29 -19.16 -10.85
C ALA A 871 -32.26 -19.55 -11.99
N ARG A 872 -33.33 -20.28 -11.67
CA ARG A 872 -34.39 -20.61 -12.64
C ARG A 872 -35.09 -19.35 -13.15
N LEU A 873 -35.54 -18.49 -12.23
CA LEU A 873 -36.20 -17.23 -12.58
C LEU A 873 -35.30 -16.36 -13.47
N LEU A 874 -34.01 -16.23 -13.14
CA LEU A 874 -33.05 -15.49 -13.95
C LEU A 874 -32.93 -16.08 -15.36
N ARG A 875 -32.84 -17.41 -15.48
CA ARG A 875 -32.78 -18.09 -16.78
C ARG A 875 -34.05 -17.93 -17.62
N GLU A 876 -35.22 -17.82 -16.98
CA GLU A 876 -36.52 -17.62 -17.64
C GLU A 876 -36.68 -16.20 -18.18
N ASN A 877 -35.98 -15.22 -17.60
CA ASN A 877 -36.07 -13.82 -17.99
C ASN A 877 -34.91 -13.36 -18.90
N PHE A 878 -33.71 -13.93 -18.77
CA PHE A 878 -32.51 -13.45 -19.45
C PHE A 878 -31.83 -14.52 -20.31
N ILE A 879 -31.08 -14.06 -21.32
CA ILE A 879 -30.07 -14.84 -22.03
C ILE A 879 -28.70 -14.38 -21.55
N PHE A 880 -28.01 -15.25 -20.80
CA PHE A 880 -26.65 -14.96 -20.34
C PHE A 880 -25.64 -15.32 -21.41
N LYS A 881 -24.76 -14.37 -21.76
CA LYS A 881 -23.58 -14.54 -22.62
C LYS A 881 -22.34 -14.32 -21.76
N ILE A 882 -21.66 -15.40 -21.42
CA ILE A 882 -20.60 -15.39 -20.42
C ILE A 882 -19.26 -15.70 -21.07
N ILE A 883 -18.28 -14.81 -20.87
CA ILE A 883 -16.88 -15.02 -21.25
C ILE A 883 -16.08 -15.24 -19.96
N PRO A 884 -15.93 -16.49 -19.50
CA PRO A 884 -15.38 -16.75 -18.18
C PRO A 884 -13.88 -16.46 -18.06
N MET A 885 -13.17 -16.38 -19.18
CA MET A 885 -11.76 -15.99 -19.21
C MET A 885 -11.43 -15.29 -20.52
N LEU A 886 -11.31 -13.96 -20.48
CA LEU A 886 -11.06 -13.13 -21.65
C LEU A 886 -9.59 -13.19 -22.13
N ASN A 887 -8.64 -13.47 -21.23
CA ASN A 887 -7.22 -13.57 -21.55
C ASN A 887 -6.60 -14.96 -21.27
N PRO A 888 -7.01 -16.03 -22.00
CA PRO A 888 -6.46 -17.38 -21.82
C PRO A 888 -4.93 -17.44 -21.93
N ASP A 889 -4.34 -16.81 -22.95
CA ASP A 889 -2.90 -16.87 -23.17
C ASP A 889 -2.11 -16.26 -22.02
N GLY A 890 -2.59 -15.15 -21.45
CA GLY A 890 -1.97 -14.55 -20.28
C GLY A 890 -1.96 -15.52 -19.09
N VAL A 891 -3.10 -16.18 -18.84
CA VAL A 891 -3.25 -17.15 -17.73
C VAL A 891 -2.35 -18.37 -17.95
N ILE A 892 -2.36 -18.95 -19.15
CA ILE A 892 -1.55 -20.13 -19.48
C ILE A 892 -0.06 -19.86 -19.25
N ASN A 893 0.42 -18.69 -19.65
CA ASN A 893 1.84 -18.33 -19.59
C ASN A 893 2.27 -17.66 -18.26
N GLY A 894 1.39 -17.61 -17.25
CA GLY A 894 1.73 -17.06 -15.92
C GLY A 894 1.95 -15.54 -15.91
N LYS A 895 1.20 -14.79 -16.71
CA LYS A 895 1.31 -13.32 -16.81
C LYS A 895 0.48 -12.59 -15.75
N TYR A 896 0.79 -11.30 -15.52
CA TYR A 896 0.06 -10.46 -14.58
C TYR A 896 -0.99 -9.54 -15.23
N VAL A 897 -0.65 -8.75 -16.28
CA VAL A 897 -1.58 -7.72 -16.85
C VAL A 897 -1.89 -7.94 -18.32
N ARG A 898 -0.89 -8.31 -19.15
CA ARG A 898 -0.97 -8.10 -20.60
C ARG A 898 -1.35 -9.35 -21.41
N HIS A 899 -1.89 -9.10 -22.60
CA HIS A 899 -2.05 -10.10 -23.67
C HIS A 899 -0.69 -10.40 -24.34
N LEU A 900 -0.63 -11.24 -25.39
CA LEU A 900 0.63 -11.58 -26.08
C LEU A 900 1.20 -10.46 -27.00
N ALA A 901 0.47 -9.36 -27.23
CA ALA A 901 0.90 -8.27 -28.12
C ALA A 901 1.75 -7.17 -27.42
N ARG A 902 2.60 -6.48 -28.21
CA ARG A 902 3.41 -5.30 -27.80
C ARG A 902 2.57 -4.01 -27.69
N PRO A 903 3.02 -2.96 -26.98
CA PRO A 903 2.21 -1.81 -26.54
C PRO A 903 1.71 -0.83 -27.61
N ASN A 904 1.94 -1.03 -28.90
CA ASN A 904 1.55 -0.03 -29.91
C ASN A 904 0.12 -0.17 -30.43
N THR A 905 -0.73 -0.96 -29.78
CA THR A 905 -2.15 -1.01 -30.11
C THR A 905 -2.97 -0.65 -28.89
N HIS A 906 -3.49 0.59 -28.92
CA HIS A 906 -4.66 1.04 -28.18
C HIS A 906 -5.88 0.16 -28.53
N LEU A 907 -5.90 -1.07 -28.05
CA LEU A 907 -6.98 -2.03 -28.30
C LEU A 907 -7.36 -2.68 -26.97
N CYS A 908 -8.20 -1.96 -26.23
CA CYS A 908 -9.33 -2.49 -25.48
C CYS A 908 -10.24 -1.29 -25.11
N TYR A 909 -11.44 -1.26 -25.71
CA TYR A 909 -12.60 -0.35 -25.51
C TYR A 909 -12.68 1.00 -26.24
N HIS A 910 -11.60 1.56 -26.81
CA HIS A 910 -11.68 2.75 -27.66
C HIS A 910 -11.06 2.51 -29.04
N GLY A 911 -11.81 1.79 -29.89
CA GLY A 911 -11.63 1.82 -31.33
C GLY A 911 -12.94 2.29 -31.93
N ASN A 912 -12.98 3.55 -32.36
CA ASN A 912 -14.01 4.27 -33.11
C ASN A 912 -15.34 3.53 -33.36
N ALA A 913 -16.40 4.02 -32.69
CA ALA A 913 -17.69 4.16 -33.35
C ALA A 913 -17.63 5.36 -34.31
#